data_AF-A0A0C2WDN9-F1
#
_entry.id   AF-A0A0C2WDN9-F1
#
_cell.length_a   1.000
_cell.length_b   1.000
_cell.length_c   1.000
_cell.angle_alpha   90.00
_cell.angle_beta   90.00
_cell.angle_gamma   90.00
#
_symmetry.space_group_name_H-M   'P 1'
#
loop_
_entity.id
_entity.type
_entity.pdbx_description
1 polymer ?
#
loop_
_entity_poly.entity_id
_entity_poly.type
_entity_poly.pdbx_seq_one_letter_code
_entity_poly.pdbx_strand_id
1 'polypeptide(L)'
;MSIDEAVDLLLQVPGHSTAVTERARVEATKIAEALGCLPVALQQARSYMQQTKCSPSAYLQRLSTNRHKLLGRAIKHQLDAQAVSTYAAFETSFDKLSVKSQMFMRLLSHFHWTAFPLELVTLAAENSFSDYEVERAEYGDAFNDGKQILESIFLLDGEWDITNLDEMTLALQSYSLSTISSHRNIPLLQMHPLVHEWVRSCIPERERQGYQSAAVVLLALGSRDEHPVTSQYLPSHVLHMSPLWDRLDVNEAVAFGYILSENGLHGHALQIREKVVEDLRRRVNSDDINLSKSISDLAESYRAAGKLDDAIPLQEAVLKLAQKTFGERHPHTIEASFNLSRSYQDMGRMAEAETLQVAVVSLQREILGDRHPNTRVSLNSLGGTYLELGKFNEAERIFEEVLKLDKEILGEKHRDTFSVSSNLALLYQLLGKPEEASQLQEELLKSMKEVLGERHPNTLMALGNLIISYSDLGRLDEAIVLQKELTKQRDLVLGPHHPDTMKSSNNLAILYLKMGRIKESEGLCVSTLQKSRELLGKEHPITMSVAKVLALAYHDSGKLNMAKELQEKVLIQRKEIQGERHPDTIGDSCVLGLIYQSLGRLDDAAEILEDALNLSNDIFGDEHPDSATMMVILALTFRSLRRWSDAETLLTKSLSIMKEAYGDRDLDTIEAISGLASILRLLKRLDEAEPLAIESQSLSTEIAGTRHSITLMASHELAAVLHDLGRLEEAQTLQEKTFGTIKEELGEHHFKTTKVMLLLARIYASQRREREALDILTSVESIISEMLGMSHPQYLECQEIKAELQRIEGLETIPQGREVPPGEQPEGSKLQ
;
A
#
# COMPACT_ATOMS: atom_id res chain seq x y z
N MET A 1 -27.55 5.70 -27.31
CA MET A 1 -27.48 7.16 -27.56
C MET A 1 -26.73 7.77 -26.41
N SER A 2 -25.78 8.67 -26.67
CA SER A 2 -25.04 9.36 -25.61
C SER A 2 -25.96 10.32 -24.84
N ILE A 3 -25.54 10.74 -23.64
CA ILE A 3 -26.31 11.71 -22.85
C ILE A 3 -26.46 13.05 -23.59
N ASP A 4 -25.41 13.50 -24.30
CA ASP A 4 -25.45 14.73 -25.08
C ASP A 4 -26.42 14.63 -26.26
N GLU A 5 -26.41 13.51 -27.00
CA GLU A 5 -27.37 13.27 -28.08
C GLU A 5 -28.82 13.23 -27.57
N ALA A 6 -29.05 12.63 -26.39
CA ALA A 6 -30.36 12.56 -25.75
C ALA A 6 -30.86 13.95 -25.32
N VAL A 7 -29.98 14.76 -24.75
CA VAL A 7 -30.25 16.15 -24.35
C VAL A 7 -30.58 17.00 -25.56
N ASP A 8 -29.81 16.89 -26.64
CA ASP A 8 -30.07 17.61 -27.89
C ASP A 8 -31.41 17.18 -28.50
N LEU A 9 -31.73 15.89 -28.48
CA LEU A 9 -33.01 15.37 -28.98
C LEU A 9 -34.19 15.96 -28.20
N LEU A 10 -34.10 16.10 -26.89
CA LEU A 10 -35.13 16.70 -26.03
C LEU A 10 -35.29 18.21 -26.26
N LEU A 11 -34.20 18.92 -26.55
CA LEU A 11 -34.16 20.38 -26.65
C LEU A 11 -34.39 20.91 -28.07
N GLN A 12 -34.34 20.07 -29.10
CA GLN A 12 -34.67 20.49 -30.47
C GLN A 12 -36.13 20.98 -30.58
N VAL A 13 -36.32 22.24 -30.97
CA VAL A 13 -37.63 22.81 -31.35
C VAL A 13 -37.62 23.02 -32.87
N PRO A 14 -38.49 22.37 -33.65
CA PRO A 14 -38.58 22.65 -35.09
C PRO A 14 -38.98 24.12 -35.30
N GLY A 15 -38.08 24.92 -35.87
CA GLY A 15 -38.37 26.28 -36.33
C GLY A 15 -38.12 27.44 -35.36
N HIS A 16 -37.47 27.25 -34.20
CA HIS A 16 -37.08 28.36 -33.31
C HIS A 16 -35.60 28.29 -32.93
N SER A 17 -34.81 29.26 -33.41
CA SER A 17 -33.43 29.51 -32.97
C SER A 17 -33.46 30.42 -31.73
N THR A 18 -33.69 29.84 -30.56
CA THR A 18 -33.47 30.53 -29.28
C THR A 18 -32.29 29.87 -28.57
N ALA A 19 -31.37 30.68 -28.06
CA ALA A 19 -30.22 30.21 -27.29
C ALA A 19 -30.70 29.32 -26.12
N VAL A 20 -30.35 28.03 -26.19
CA VAL A 20 -30.64 27.06 -25.13
C VAL A 20 -29.92 27.50 -23.86
N THR A 21 -30.66 27.84 -22.81
CA THR A 21 -30.07 28.25 -21.53
C THR A 21 -29.41 27.06 -20.83
N GLU A 22 -28.31 27.27 -20.10
CA GLU A 22 -27.61 26.25 -19.31
C GLU A 22 -28.57 25.47 -18.38
N ARG A 23 -29.52 26.19 -17.77
CA ARG A 23 -30.58 25.59 -16.94
C ARG A 23 -31.44 24.58 -17.69
N ALA A 24 -31.77 24.84 -18.96
CA ALA A 24 -32.56 23.93 -19.78
C ALA A 24 -31.75 22.66 -20.15
N ARG A 25 -30.42 22.80 -20.31
CA ARG A 25 -29.53 21.66 -20.52
C ARG A 25 -29.51 20.76 -19.30
N VAL A 26 -29.30 21.32 -18.11
CA VAL A 26 -29.34 20.57 -16.83
C VAL A 26 -30.68 19.86 -16.60
N GLU A 27 -31.81 20.52 -16.85
CA GLU A 27 -33.12 19.90 -16.70
C GLU A 27 -33.38 18.79 -17.74
N ALA A 28 -32.91 18.96 -18.97
CA ALA A 28 -32.99 17.92 -20.02
C ALA A 28 -32.08 16.73 -19.73
N THR A 29 -30.88 16.94 -19.17
CA THR A 29 -29.97 15.86 -18.73
C THR A 29 -30.67 14.97 -17.71
N LYS A 30 -31.35 15.56 -16.72
CA LYS A 30 -32.12 14.81 -15.71
C LYS A 30 -33.25 13.98 -16.34
N ILE A 31 -33.92 14.49 -17.37
CA ILE A 31 -34.93 13.72 -18.12
C ILE A 31 -34.27 12.57 -18.89
N ALA A 32 -33.15 12.84 -19.54
CA ALA A 32 -32.43 11.85 -20.33
C ALA A 32 -31.92 10.71 -19.45
N GLU A 33 -31.34 11.01 -18.29
CA GLU A 33 -30.95 10.05 -17.26
C GLU A 33 -32.16 9.25 -16.76
N ALA A 34 -33.26 9.92 -16.42
CA ALA A 34 -34.47 9.25 -15.92
C ALA A 34 -35.12 8.30 -16.95
N LEU A 35 -34.88 8.52 -18.25
CA LEU A 35 -35.38 7.68 -19.34
C LEU A 35 -34.32 6.74 -19.91
N GLY A 36 -33.14 6.66 -19.28
CA GLY A 36 -32.02 5.80 -19.70
C GLY A 36 -31.49 6.08 -21.11
N CYS A 37 -31.69 7.30 -21.60
CA CYS A 37 -31.36 7.70 -22.97
C CYS A 37 -32.05 6.86 -24.08
N LEU A 38 -33.19 6.22 -23.79
CA LEU A 38 -33.93 5.42 -24.75
C LEU A 38 -34.62 6.30 -25.82
N PRO A 39 -34.31 6.17 -27.12
CA PRO A 39 -34.81 7.08 -28.15
C PRO A 39 -36.34 7.22 -28.20
N VAL A 40 -37.08 6.11 -28.12
CA VAL A 40 -38.56 6.11 -28.17
C VAL A 40 -39.15 6.85 -26.97
N ALA A 41 -38.61 6.62 -25.77
CA ALA A 41 -39.05 7.31 -24.56
C ALA A 41 -38.75 8.81 -24.58
N LEU A 42 -37.59 9.20 -25.11
CA LEU A 42 -37.22 10.61 -25.24
C LEU A 42 -38.07 11.34 -26.28
N GLN A 43 -38.38 10.68 -27.40
CA GLN A 43 -39.26 11.22 -28.41
C GLN A 43 -40.70 11.40 -27.86
N GLN A 44 -41.19 10.44 -27.07
CA GLN A 44 -42.46 10.57 -26.37
C GLN A 44 -42.43 11.72 -25.34
N ALA A 45 -41.37 11.82 -24.53
CA ALA A 45 -41.20 12.87 -23.53
C ALA A 45 -41.23 14.27 -24.17
N ARG A 46 -40.46 14.45 -25.24
CA ARG A 46 -40.45 15.67 -26.05
C ARG A 46 -41.84 16.00 -26.57
N SER A 47 -42.51 15.03 -27.20
CA SER A 47 -43.85 15.21 -27.77
C SER A 47 -44.87 15.60 -26.70
N TYR A 48 -44.80 14.97 -25.53
CA TYR A 48 -45.65 15.29 -24.38
C TYR A 48 -45.44 16.73 -23.90
N MET A 49 -44.20 17.15 -23.72
CA MET A 49 -43.86 18.50 -23.28
C MET A 49 -44.33 19.54 -24.29
N GLN A 50 -44.16 19.29 -25.60
CA GLN A 50 -44.64 20.18 -26.66
C GLN A 50 -46.17 20.31 -26.68
N GLN A 51 -46.90 19.21 -26.56
CA GLN A 51 -48.38 19.22 -26.63
C GLN A 51 -49.02 19.81 -25.37
N THR A 52 -48.45 19.53 -24.19
CA THR A 52 -49.00 19.99 -22.91
C THR A 52 -48.43 21.34 -22.46
N LYS A 53 -47.42 21.85 -23.16
CA LYS A 53 -46.67 23.06 -22.83
C LYS A 53 -46.12 23.06 -21.39
N CYS A 54 -45.82 21.89 -20.83
CA CYS A 54 -45.24 21.79 -19.49
C CYS A 54 -43.72 21.97 -19.53
N SER A 55 -43.14 22.47 -18.43
CA SER A 55 -41.68 22.58 -18.29
C SER A 55 -41.02 21.20 -18.13
N PRO A 56 -39.71 21.07 -18.42
CA PRO A 56 -38.93 19.86 -18.15
C PRO A 56 -39.01 19.39 -16.68
N SER A 57 -38.91 20.31 -15.73
CA SER A 57 -39.12 20.06 -14.29
C SER A 57 -40.52 19.49 -13.97
N ALA A 58 -41.59 20.04 -14.56
CA ALA A 58 -42.94 19.51 -14.38
C ALA A 58 -43.12 18.14 -15.03
N TYR A 59 -42.44 17.87 -16.14
CA TYR A 59 -42.41 16.55 -16.76
C TYR A 59 -41.72 15.52 -15.85
N LEU A 60 -40.54 15.84 -15.30
CA LEU A 60 -39.83 14.98 -14.33
C LEU A 60 -40.69 14.66 -13.10
N GLN A 61 -41.42 15.65 -12.57
CA GLN A 61 -42.33 15.43 -11.45
C GLN A 61 -43.49 14.48 -11.83
N ARG A 62 -44.03 14.57 -13.05
CA ARG A 62 -45.06 13.66 -13.54
C ARG A 62 -44.51 12.25 -13.83
N LEU A 63 -43.29 12.17 -14.35
CA LEU A 63 -42.60 10.92 -14.64
C LEU A 63 -42.25 10.16 -13.35
N SER A 64 -41.94 10.87 -12.26
CA SER A 64 -41.69 10.24 -10.94
C SER A 64 -42.97 9.84 -10.21
N THR A 65 -44.08 10.57 -10.39
CA THR A 65 -45.33 10.28 -9.68
C THR A 65 -46.27 9.30 -10.40
N ASN A 66 -46.27 9.29 -11.74
CA ASN A 66 -47.24 8.51 -12.53
C ASN A 66 -46.59 7.93 -13.81
N ARG A 67 -45.40 7.34 -13.68
CA ARG A 67 -44.59 6.81 -14.80
C ARG A 67 -45.37 5.89 -15.74
N HIS A 68 -46.05 4.89 -15.19
CA HIS A 68 -46.77 3.89 -15.98
C HIS A 68 -47.84 4.51 -16.90
N LYS A 69 -48.64 5.43 -16.35
CA LYS A 69 -49.67 6.14 -17.12
C LYS A 69 -49.07 7.08 -18.16
N LEU A 70 -47.93 7.69 -17.85
CA LEU A 70 -47.25 8.63 -18.74
C LEU A 70 -46.61 7.93 -19.95
N LEU A 71 -45.91 6.82 -19.70
CA LEU A 71 -45.24 6.03 -20.73
C LEU A 71 -46.19 5.13 -21.53
N GLY A 72 -47.32 4.72 -20.94
CA GLY A 72 -48.38 3.96 -21.62
C GLY A 72 -49.25 4.81 -22.57
N ARG A 73 -49.30 6.13 -22.40
CA ARG A 73 -50.13 7.01 -23.22
C ARG A 73 -49.50 7.24 -24.60
N ALA A 74 -50.19 6.81 -25.66
CA ALA A 74 -49.81 7.11 -27.02
C ALA A 74 -49.92 8.62 -27.32
N ILE A 75 -48.91 9.18 -27.99
CA ILE A 75 -48.86 10.59 -28.35
C ILE A 75 -48.84 10.69 -29.88
N LYS A 76 -49.84 11.37 -30.45
CA LYS A 76 -49.96 11.54 -31.90
C LYS A 76 -48.89 12.50 -32.41
N HIS A 77 -48.09 12.06 -33.37
CA HIS A 77 -47.17 12.91 -34.11
C HIS A 77 -47.69 13.02 -35.54
N GLN A 78 -48.20 14.21 -35.91
CA GLN A 78 -48.86 14.45 -37.21
C GLN A 78 -50.12 13.57 -37.46
N LEU A 79 -50.98 14.03 -38.37
CA LEU A 79 -52.30 13.42 -38.62
C LEU A 79 -52.23 11.99 -39.20
N ASP A 80 -51.06 11.54 -39.67
CA ASP A 80 -50.90 10.26 -40.41
C ASP A 80 -49.86 9.26 -39.82
N ALA A 81 -49.24 9.51 -38.65
CA ALA A 81 -48.35 8.52 -38.03
C ALA A 81 -49.07 7.68 -36.96
N GLN A 82 -48.87 6.35 -36.99
CA GLN A 82 -49.35 5.43 -35.95
C GLN A 82 -48.80 5.87 -34.58
N ALA A 83 -49.70 6.23 -33.66
CA ALA A 83 -49.32 6.67 -32.32
C ALA A 83 -48.90 5.44 -31.48
N VAL A 84 -47.61 5.16 -31.41
CA VAL A 84 -47.05 4.10 -30.58
C VAL A 84 -46.45 4.73 -29.32
N SER A 85 -46.94 4.33 -28.14
CA SER A 85 -46.32 4.70 -26.87
C SER A 85 -45.07 3.84 -26.62
N THR A 86 -44.19 4.26 -25.72
CA THR A 86 -42.99 3.50 -25.34
C THR A 86 -43.37 2.10 -24.85
N TYR A 87 -44.43 2.00 -24.02
CA TYR A 87 -44.89 0.70 -23.54
C TYR A 87 -45.60 -0.11 -24.63
N ALA A 88 -46.33 0.51 -25.56
CA ALA A 88 -46.90 -0.21 -26.70
C ALA A 88 -45.80 -0.79 -27.62
N ALA A 89 -44.67 -0.09 -27.77
CA ALA A 89 -43.52 -0.61 -28.49
C ALA A 89 -42.90 -1.83 -27.77
N PHE A 90 -42.79 -1.78 -26.44
CA PHE A 90 -42.31 -2.92 -25.65
C PHE A 90 -43.28 -4.11 -25.71
N GLU A 91 -44.59 -3.87 -25.57
CA GLU A 91 -45.65 -4.87 -25.67
C GLU A 91 -45.63 -5.57 -27.04
N THR A 92 -45.51 -4.81 -28.13
CA THR A 92 -45.41 -5.38 -29.49
C THR A 92 -44.18 -6.29 -29.67
N SER A 93 -43.04 -5.93 -29.06
CA SER A 93 -41.85 -6.76 -29.09
C SER A 93 -42.00 -8.00 -28.19
N PHE A 94 -42.62 -7.85 -27.02
CA PHE A 94 -42.84 -8.92 -26.05
C PHE A 94 -43.81 -9.98 -26.56
N ASP A 95 -44.90 -9.58 -27.20
CA ASP A 95 -45.92 -10.49 -27.75
C ASP A 95 -45.39 -11.40 -28.87
N LYS A 96 -44.26 -11.04 -29.49
CA LYS A 96 -43.58 -11.85 -30.51
C LYS A 96 -42.62 -12.90 -29.94
N LEU A 97 -42.32 -12.83 -28.64
CA LEU A 97 -41.47 -13.80 -27.96
C LEU A 97 -42.22 -15.12 -27.73
N SER A 98 -41.49 -16.24 -27.70
CA SER A 98 -42.04 -17.52 -27.25
C SER A 98 -42.50 -17.43 -25.79
N VAL A 99 -43.37 -18.35 -25.36
CA VAL A 99 -43.83 -18.39 -23.96
C VAL A 99 -42.64 -18.50 -23.00
N LYS A 100 -41.66 -19.36 -23.29
CA LYS A 100 -40.44 -19.50 -22.46
C LYS A 100 -39.60 -18.21 -22.44
N SER A 101 -39.41 -17.54 -23.59
CA SER A 101 -38.71 -16.26 -23.66
C SER A 101 -39.42 -15.15 -22.88
N GLN A 102 -40.75 -15.12 -22.88
CA GLN A 102 -41.54 -14.20 -22.05
C GLN A 102 -41.35 -14.49 -20.55
N MET A 103 -41.38 -15.78 -20.16
CA MET A 103 -41.14 -16.19 -18.77
C MET A 103 -39.71 -15.87 -18.31
N PHE A 104 -38.71 -16.10 -19.17
CA PHE A 104 -37.32 -15.73 -18.90
C PHE A 104 -37.16 -14.22 -18.71
N MET A 105 -37.81 -13.41 -19.55
CA MET A 105 -37.78 -11.96 -19.40
C MET A 105 -38.43 -11.49 -18.09
N ARG A 106 -39.54 -12.14 -17.67
CA ARG A 106 -40.19 -11.88 -16.37
C ARG A 106 -39.25 -12.23 -15.22
N LEU A 107 -38.57 -13.37 -15.28
CA LEU A 107 -37.55 -13.77 -14.31
C LEU A 107 -36.42 -12.74 -14.22
N LEU A 108 -35.84 -12.33 -15.36
CA LEU A 108 -34.76 -11.32 -15.42
C LEU A 108 -35.15 -9.98 -14.80
N SER A 109 -36.44 -9.61 -14.83
CA SER A 109 -36.94 -8.35 -14.25
C SER A 109 -36.84 -8.28 -12.70
N HIS A 110 -36.53 -9.39 -12.04
CA HIS A 110 -36.28 -9.44 -10.59
C HIS A 110 -34.80 -9.29 -10.21
N PHE A 111 -33.89 -9.35 -11.17
CA PHE A 111 -32.46 -9.12 -10.96
C PHE A 111 -32.11 -7.64 -11.18
N HIS A 112 -30.94 -7.20 -10.72
CA HIS A 112 -30.39 -5.92 -11.19
C HIS A 112 -30.31 -5.89 -12.73
N TRP A 113 -30.66 -4.76 -13.34
CA TRP A 113 -30.85 -4.62 -14.81
C TRP A 113 -29.54 -4.67 -15.62
N THR A 114 -28.39 -4.71 -14.98
CA THR A 114 -27.07 -4.84 -15.64
C THR A 114 -26.31 -6.04 -15.13
N ALA A 115 -25.44 -6.56 -15.99
CA ALA A 115 -24.38 -7.52 -15.67
C ALA A 115 -24.87 -8.87 -15.11
N PHE A 116 -26.07 -9.32 -15.51
CA PHE A 116 -26.55 -10.65 -15.12
C PHE A 116 -25.73 -11.74 -15.80
N PRO A 117 -25.00 -12.60 -15.06
CA PRO A 117 -24.18 -13.64 -15.66
C PRO A 117 -25.04 -14.80 -16.14
N LEU A 118 -25.10 -15.04 -17.46
CA LEU A 118 -25.90 -16.14 -18.02
C LEU A 118 -25.40 -17.52 -17.60
N GLU A 119 -24.11 -17.64 -17.30
CA GLU A 119 -23.49 -18.86 -16.76
C GLU A 119 -24.13 -19.33 -15.44
N LEU A 120 -24.74 -18.41 -14.67
CA LEU A 120 -25.48 -18.77 -13.47
C LEU A 120 -26.65 -19.73 -13.74
N VAL A 121 -27.30 -19.59 -14.91
CA VAL A 121 -28.38 -20.50 -15.33
C VAL A 121 -27.83 -21.90 -15.57
N THR A 122 -26.70 -22.00 -16.29
CA THR A 122 -26.03 -23.28 -16.55
C THR A 122 -25.63 -23.95 -15.24
N LEU A 123 -24.98 -23.21 -14.35
CA LEU A 123 -24.56 -23.70 -13.04
C LEU A 123 -25.74 -24.24 -12.22
N ALA A 124 -26.84 -23.49 -12.19
CA ALA A 124 -28.03 -23.91 -11.46
C ALA A 124 -28.70 -25.14 -12.10
N ALA A 125 -28.72 -25.24 -13.43
CA ALA A 125 -29.29 -26.36 -14.16
C ALA A 125 -28.48 -27.66 -13.96
N GLU A 126 -27.16 -27.57 -14.00
CA GLU A 126 -26.24 -28.69 -13.70
C GLU A 126 -26.43 -29.24 -12.28
N ASN A 127 -26.97 -28.42 -11.38
CA ASN A 127 -27.29 -28.75 -9.99
C ASN A 127 -28.81 -28.88 -9.74
N SER A 128 -29.55 -29.30 -10.78
CA SER A 128 -30.98 -29.66 -10.74
C SER A 128 -31.89 -28.56 -10.17
N PHE A 129 -31.46 -27.30 -10.23
CA PHE A 129 -32.12 -26.15 -9.61
C PHE A 129 -32.49 -26.37 -8.13
N SER A 130 -31.76 -27.21 -7.41
CA SER A 130 -32.04 -27.51 -6.01
C SER A 130 -30.85 -27.64 -5.10
N ASP A 131 -29.69 -28.01 -5.63
CA ASP A 131 -28.61 -28.46 -4.78
C ASP A 131 -27.83 -27.23 -4.29
N TYR A 132 -28.09 -26.78 -3.07
CA TYR A 132 -27.26 -25.74 -2.45
C TYR A 132 -25.93 -26.33 -1.99
N GLU A 133 -24.87 -25.54 -2.08
CA GLU A 133 -23.57 -25.92 -1.51
C GLU A 133 -23.63 -25.98 0.03
N VAL A 134 -24.40 -25.09 0.65
CA VAL A 134 -24.58 -25.03 2.09
C VAL A 134 -26.07 -25.05 2.44
N GLU A 135 -26.53 -26.18 2.99
CA GLU A 135 -27.88 -26.34 3.51
C GLU A 135 -27.90 -26.24 5.04
N ARG A 136 -28.81 -25.43 5.60
CA ARG A 136 -28.96 -25.20 7.04
C ARG A 136 -30.35 -25.52 7.59
N ALA A 137 -31.35 -25.62 6.72
CA ALA A 137 -32.72 -25.97 7.06
C ALA A 137 -33.41 -26.71 5.91
N GLU A 138 -34.54 -27.35 6.18
CA GLU A 138 -35.39 -27.97 5.15
C GLU A 138 -35.97 -26.92 4.18
N TYR A 139 -36.23 -27.32 2.93
CA TYR A 139 -36.77 -26.45 1.90
C TYR A 139 -38.19 -25.95 2.20
N GLY A 140 -38.38 -24.64 2.09
CA GLY A 140 -39.69 -23.99 2.23
C GLY A 140 -40.55 -24.06 0.97
N ASP A 141 -41.81 -23.65 1.09
CA ASP A 141 -42.74 -23.58 -0.04
C ASP A 141 -42.25 -22.62 -1.14
N ALA A 142 -41.63 -21.50 -0.75
CA ALA A 142 -41.10 -20.50 -1.70
C ALA A 142 -39.96 -21.06 -2.57
N PHE A 143 -39.10 -21.90 -2.00
CA PHE A 143 -38.06 -22.62 -2.74
C PHE A 143 -38.68 -23.52 -3.82
N ASN A 144 -39.67 -24.33 -3.44
CA ASN A 144 -40.31 -25.27 -4.36
C ASN A 144 -41.05 -24.54 -5.51
N ASP A 145 -41.75 -23.45 -5.19
CA ASP A 145 -42.40 -22.58 -6.20
C ASP A 145 -41.37 -21.97 -7.16
N GLY A 146 -40.24 -21.50 -6.61
CA GLY A 146 -39.14 -20.93 -7.38
C GLY A 146 -38.49 -21.95 -8.31
N LYS A 147 -38.17 -23.13 -7.79
CA LYS A 147 -37.60 -24.26 -8.55
C LYS A 147 -38.52 -24.65 -9.71
N GLN A 148 -39.82 -24.82 -9.45
CA GLN A 148 -40.78 -25.20 -10.50
C GLN A 148 -40.80 -24.19 -11.66
N ILE A 149 -40.69 -22.90 -11.35
CA ILE A 149 -40.62 -21.86 -12.38
C ILE A 149 -39.30 -21.95 -13.16
N LEU A 150 -38.15 -22.14 -12.49
CA LEU A 150 -36.87 -22.29 -13.18
C LEU A 150 -36.88 -23.49 -14.13
N GLU A 151 -37.38 -24.64 -13.66
CA GLU A 151 -37.53 -25.85 -14.47
C GLU A 151 -38.45 -25.60 -15.68
N SER A 152 -39.58 -24.91 -15.50
CA SER A 152 -40.51 -24.60 -16.59
C SER A 152 -39.92 -23.68 -17.67
N ILE A 153 -38.96 -22.82 -17.30
CA ILE A 153 -38.27 -21.91 -18.22
C ILE A 153 -37.18 -22.67 -18.97
N PHE A 154 -36.31 -23.36 -18.24
CA PHE A 154 -35.01 -23.81 -18.74
C PHE A 154 -34.98 -25.27 -19.18
N LEU A 155 -35.84 -26.14 -18.67
CA LEU A 155 -35.86 -27.55 -19.06
C LEU A 155 -36.77 -27.80 -20.27
N LEU A 156 -36.33 -28.66 -21.18
CA LEU A 156 -37.12 -29.17 -22.31
C LEU A 156 -37.35 -30.66 -22.09
N ASP A 157 -38.62 -31.07 -21.99
CA ASP A 157 -39.01 -32.45 -21.65
C ASP A 157 -38.36 -33.00 -20.37
N GLY A 158 -38.00 -32.11 -19.43
CA GLY A 158 -37.36 -32.43 -18.15
C GLY A 158 -35.82 -32.38 -18.17
N GLU A 159 -35.20 -32.11 -19.32
CA GLU A 159 -33.74 -32.13 -19.49
C GLU A 159 -33.18 -30.72 -19.76
N TRP A 160 -31.96 -30.47 -19.27
CA TRP A 160 -31.22 -29.23 -19.50
C TRP A 160 -30.55 -29.26 -20.88
N ASP A 161 -30.75 -28.18 -21.65
CA ASP A 161 -30.07 -27.97 -22.92
C ASP A 161 -29.75 -26.47 -23.08
N ILE A 162 -28.46 -26.16 -23.17
CA ILE A 162 -27.94 -24.79 -23.30
C ILE A 162 -28.50 -24.08 -24.53
N THR A 163 -28.84 -24.81 -25.61
CA THR A 163 -29.38 -24.22 -26.83
C THR A 163 -30.72 -23.51 -26.59
N ASN A 164 -31.51 -23.95 -25.59
CA ASN A 164 -32.73 -23.25 -25.20
C ASN A 164 -32.43 -21.86 -24.62
N LEU A 165 -31.39 -21.76 -23.79
CA LEU A 165 -30.95 -20.47 -23.25
C LEU A 165 -30.44 -19.56 -24.37
N ASP A 166 -29.67 -20.10 -25.30
CA ASP A 166 -29.18 -19.36 -26.46
C ASP A 166 -30.34 -18.84 -27.33
N GLU A 167 -31.34 -19.67 -27.64
CA GLU A 167 -32.54 -19.27 -28.39
C GLU A 167 -33.32 -18.15 -27.69
N MET A 168 -33.55 -18.29 -26.37
CA MET A 168 -34.23 -17.25 -25.60
C MET A 168 -33.44 -15.94 -25.61
N THR A 169 -32.12 -16.01 -25.48
CA THR A 169 -31.28 -14.81 -25.42
C THR A 169 -31.18 -14.12 -26.78
N LEU A 170 -31.03 -14.89 -27.87
CA LEU A 170 -31.08 -14.40 -29.25
C LEU A 170 -32.43 -13.74 -29.56
N ALA A 171 -33.54 -14.32 -29.12
CA ALA A 171 -34.86 -13.74 -29.28
C ALA A 171 -34.95 -12.36 -28.60
N LEU A 172 -34.51 -12.24 -27.34
CA LEU A 172 -34.50 -10.96 -26.62
C LEU A 172 -33.61 -9.90 -27.30
N GLN A 173 -32.44 -10.29 -27.82
CA GLN A 173 -31.57 -9.38 -28.57
C GLN A 173 -32.19 -8.94 -29.90
N SER A 174 -32.83 -9.86 -30.63
CA SER A 174 -33.44 -9.58 -31.95
C SER A 174 -34.53 -8.52 -31.88
N TYR A 175 -35.23 -8.42 -30.75
CA TYR A 175 -36.25 -7.41 -30.48
C TYR A 175 -35.72 -6.20 -29.68
N SER A 176 -34.40 -6.08 -29.52
CA SER A 176 -33.73 -4.99 -28.77
C SER A 176 -34.22 -4.84 -27.31
N LEU A 177 -34.65 -5.95 -26.71
CA LEU A 177 -35.15 -5.99 -25.34
C LEU A 177 -34.02 -6.22 -24.32
N SER A 178 -32.91 -6.80 -24.76
CA SER A 178 -31.69 -6.97 -23.99
C SER A 178 -30.44 -6.82 -24.87
N THR A 179 -29.29 -6.62 -24.22
CA THR A 179 -27.97 -6.65 -24.84
C THR A 179 -27.08 -7.60 -24.05
N ILE A 180 -26.13 -8.26 -24.72
CA ILE A 180 -25.13 -9.12 -24.07
C ILE A 180 -23.77 -8.49 -24.27
N SER A 181 -23.01 -8.36 -23.19
CA SER A 181 -21.59 -8.02 -23.19
C SER A 181 -20.78 -9.22 -22.73
N SER A 182 -19.48 -9.28 -23.05
CA SER A 182 -18.58 -10.32 -22.53
C SER A 182 -17.48 -9.68 -21.70
N HIS A 183 -17.26 -10.19 -20.48
CA HIS A 183 -16.12 -9.84 -19.63
C HIS A 183 -15.44 -11.11 -19.15
N ARG A 184 -14.13 -11.26 -19.42
CA ARG A 184 -13.36 -12.48 -19.11
C ARG A 184 -14.04 -13.78 -19.60
N ASN A 185 -14.59 -13.75 -20.82
CA ASN A 185 -15.36 -14.82 -21.45
C ASN A 185 -16.71 -15.16 -20.78
N ILE A 186 -17.17 -14.39 -19.79
CA ILE A 186 -18.49 -14.58 -19.18
C ILE A 186 -19.52 -13.72 -19.92
N PRO A 187 -20.58 -14.31 -20.47
CA PRO A 187 -21.67 -13.57 -21.11
C PRO A 187 -22.57 -12.91 -20.06
N LEU A 188 -22.61 -11.57 -20.09
CA LEU A 188 -23.33 -10.72 -19.17
C LEU A 188 -24.51 -10.05 -19.87
N LEU A 189 -25.73 -10.42 -19.46
CA LEU A 189 -26.98 -9.87 -19.98
C LEU A 189 -27.31 -8.54 -19.30
N GLN A 190 -27.80 -7.59 -20.11
CA GLN A 190 -28.23 -6.27 -19.67
C GLN A 190 -29.60 -5.95 -20.26
N MET A 191 -30.47 -5.36 -19.46
CA MET A 191 -31.77 -4.84 -19.87
C MET A 191 -31.79 -3.33 -19.68
N HIS A 192 -32.46 -2.64 -20.58
CA HIS A 192 -32.71 -1.22 -20.38
C HIS A 192 -33.61 -1.02 -19.14
N PRO A 193 -33.32 -0.10 -18.21
CA PRO A 193 -34.09 0.07 -16.96
C PRO A 193 -35.60 0.25 -17.18
N LEU A 194 -36.01 0.96 -18.24
CA LEU A 194 -37.44 1.11 -18.56
C LEU A 194 -38.10 -0.19 -19.04
N VAL A 195 -37.37 -1.05 -19.76
CA VAL A 195 -37.89 -2.35 -20.22
C VAL A 195 -38.00 -3.28 -19.01
N HIS A 196 -36.96 -3.30 -18.17
CA HIS A 196 -36.91 -4.03 -16.92
C HIS A 196 -38.09 -3.68 -15.98
N GLU A 197 -38.29 -2.38 -15.72
CA GLU A 197 -39.40 -1.88 -14.89
C GLU A 197 -40.77 -2.21 -15.51
N TRP A 198 -40.91 -2.04 -16.82
CA TRP A 198 -42.15 -2.31 -17.53
C TRP A 198 -42.53 -3.79 -17.44
N VAL A 199 -41.62 -4.72 -17.76
CA VAL A 199 -41.90 -6.17 -17.66
C VAL A 199 -42.36 -6.53 -16.25
N ARG A 200 -41.65 -6.04 -15.22
CA ARG A 200 -41.99 -6.29 -13.82
C ARG A 200 -43.40 -5.80 -13.47
N SER A 201 -43.81 -4.65 -14.01
CA SER A 201 -45.17 -4.11 -13.81
C SER A 201 -46.26 -4.91 -14.51
N CYS A 202 -45.92 -5.62 -15.59
CA CYS A 202 -46.84 -6.46 -16.36
C CYS A 202 -47.01 -7.88 -15.79
N ILE A 203 -46.22 -8.29 -14.79
CA ILE A 203 -46.37 -9.61 -14.17
C ILE A 203 -47.69 -9.65 -13.36
N PRO A 204 -48.58 -10.62 -13.64
CA PRO A 204 -49.81 -10.82 -12.87
C PRO A 204 -49.52 -10.95 -11.38
N GLU A 205 -50.33 -10.33 -10.53
CA GLU A 205 -50.08 -10.27 -9.08
C GLU A 205 -49.92 -11.66 -8.45
N ARG A 206 -50.71 -12.64 -8.90
CA ARG A 206 -50.64 -14.05 -8.47
C ARG A 206 -49.36 -14.79 -8.86
N GLU A 207 -48.68 -14.36 -9.92
CA GLU A 207 -47.45 -15.00 -10.45
C GLU A 207 -46.18 -14.30 -9.94
N ARG A 208 -46.31 -13.07 -9.43
CA ARG A 208 -45.18 -12.22 -9.01
C ARG A 208 -44.33 -12.85 -7.92
N GLN A 209 -44.95 -13.51 -6.94
CA GLN A 209 -44.22 -14.16 -5.85
C GLN A 209 -43.41 -15.37 -6.36
N GLY A 210 -43.95 -16.13 -7.32
CA GLY A 210 -43.24 -17.24 -7.92
C GLY A 210 -41.96 -16.79 -8.65
N TYR A 211 -42.06 -15.80 -9.54
CA TYR A 211 -40.87 -15.26 -10.24
C TYR A 211 -39.85 -14.64 -9.30
N GLN A 212 -40.31 -13.99 -8.23
CA GLN A 212 -39.43 -13.47 -7.20
C GLN A 212 -38.68 -14.60 -6.49
N SER A 213 -39.36 -15.68 -6.12
CA SER A 213 -38.75 -16.84 -5.45
C SER A 213 -37.77 -17.56 -6.39
N ALA A 214 -38.14 -17.74 -7.67
CA ALA A 214 -37.25 -18.29 -8.70
C ALA A 214 -35.96 -17.46 -8.85
N ALA A 215 -36.06 -16.13 -8.81
CA ALA A 215 -34.90 -15.26 -8.89
C ALA A 215 -33.98 -15.38 -7.66
N VAL A 216 -34.56 -15.48 -6.47
CA VAL A 216 -33.82 -15.70 -5.21
C VAL A 216 -33.11 -17.06 -5.25
N VAL A 217 -33.82 -18.14 -5.59
CA VAL A 217 -33.26 -19.50 -5.69
C VAL A 217 -32.10 -19.52 -6.68
N LEU A 218 -32.28 -18.93 -7.86
CA LEU A 218 -31.24 -18.89 -8.89
C LEU A 218 -29.98 -18.14 -8.42
N LEU A 219 -30.11 -17.01 -7.70
CA LEU A 219 -28.95 -16.34 -7.10
C LEU A 219 -28.29 -17.17 -6.00
N ALA A 220 -29.10 -17.77 -5.13
CA ALA A 220 -28.60 -18.54 -4.00
C ALA A 220 -27.80 -19.78 -4.45
N LEU A 221 -28.21 -20.43 -5.55
CA LEU A 221 -27.47 -21.53 -6.18
C LEU A 221 -26.13 -21.10 -6.78
N GLY A 222 -25.93 -19.79 -7.02
CA GLY A 222 -24.66 -19.21 -7.45
C GLY A 222 -23.63 -19.02 -6.34
N SER A 223 -24.00 -19.24 -5.07
CA SER A 223 -23.08 -19.24 -3.94
C SER A 223 -22.29 -20.56 -3.95
N ARG A 224 -21.27 -20.67 -4.80
CA ARG A 224 -20.41 -21.85 -4.98
C ARG A 224 -18.93 -21.49 -5.05
N ASP A 225 -18.09 -22.23 -4.33
CA ASP A 225 -16.64 -21.99 -4.27
C ASP A 225 -15.94 -22.27 -5.61
N GLU A 226 -16.50 -23.14 -6.44
CA GLU A 226 -15.92 -23.61 -7.70
C GLU A 226 -15.95 -22.56 -8.83
N HIS A 227 -16.73 -21.47 -8.70
CA HIS A 227 -16.92 -20.45 -9.76
C HIS A 227 -16.68 -18.99 -9.30
N PRO A 228 -15.48 -18.65 -8.81
CA PRO A 228 -15.19 -17.35 -8.21
C PRO A 228 -15.34 -16.17 -9.20
N VAL A 229 -15.10 -16.39 -10.50
CA VAL A 229 -15.18 -15.32 -11.51
C VAL A 229 -16.64 -14.91 -11.79
N THR A 230 -17.60 -15.81 -11.65
CA THR A 230 -19.03 -15.51 -11.81
C THR A 230 -19.61 -14.88 -10.55
N SER A 231 -19.10 -15.29 -9.38
CA SER A 231 -19.52 -14.77 -8.07
C SER A 231 -19.41 -13.24 -7.96
N GLN A 232 -18.44 -12.62 -8.65
CA GLN A 232 -18.18 -11.16 -8.56
C GLN A 232 -19.34 -10.28 -9.08
N TYR A 233 -20.25 -10.83 -9.90
CA TYR A 233 -21.39 -10.08 -10.45
C TYR A 233 -22.66 -10.20 -9.60
N LEU A 234 -22.75 -11.26 -8.79
CA LEU A 234 -23.91 -11.58 -7.97
C LEU A 234 -24.27 -10.53 -6.91
N PRO A 235 -23.32 -9.83 -6.25
CA PRO A 235 -23.65 -8.88 -5.19
C PRO A 235 -24.61 -7.78 -5.61
N SER A 236 -24.48 -7.27 -6.84
CA SER A 236 -25.37 -6.21 -7.35
C SER A 236 -26.83 -6.67 -7.42
N HIS A 237 -27.04 -7.95 -7.76
CA HIS A 237 -28.37 -8.57 -7.81
C HIS A 237 -28.90 -8.90 -6.42
N VAL A 238 -28.04 -9.38 -5.51
CA VAL A 238 -28.40 -9.62 -4.09
C VAL A 238 -28.83 -8.32 -3.40
N LEU A 239 -28.08 -7.22 -3.61
CA LEU A 239 -28.42 -5.90 -3.07
C LEU A 239 -29.71 -5.33 -3.68
N HIS A 240 -29.96 -5.56 -4.98
CA HIS A 240 -31.23 -5.20 -5.62
C HIS A 240 -32.43 -5.88 -4.94
N MET A 241 -32.22 -7.07 -4.35
CA MET A 241 -33.22 -7.82 -3.60
C MET A 241 -33.26 -7.50 -2.09
N SER A 242 -32.55 -6.46 -1.62
CA SER A 242 -32.56 -6.08 -0.20
C SER A 242 -33.93 -5.90 0.46
N PRO A 243 -34.99 -5.41 -0.22
CA PRO A 243 -36.32 -5.35 0.39
C PRO A 243 -36.94 -6.73 0.72
N LEU A 244 -36.34 -7.81 0.22
CA LEU A 244 -36.80 -9.18 0.40
C LEU A 244 -36.09 -9.90 1.55
N TRP A 245 -34.99 -9.35 2.08
CA TRP A 245 -34.14 -10.04 3.06
C TRP A 245 -34.87 -10.47 4.33
N ASP A 246 -35.90 -9.73 4.75
CA ASP A 246 -36.73 -10.09 5.92
C ASP A 246 -37.65 -11.29 5.70
N ARG A 247 -37.77 -11.76 4.46
CA ARG A 247 -38.68 -12.84 4.04
C ARG A 247 -37.95 -13.98 3.35
N LEU A 248 -36.61 -13.94 3.33
CA LEU A 248 -35.82 -15.04 2.79
C LEU A 248 -35.95 -16.26 3.70
N ASP A 249 -36.05 -17.42 3.09
CA ASP A 249 -35.84 -18.67 3.78
C ASP A 249 -34.36 -18.80 4.17
N VAL A 250 -34.09 -19.67 5.16
CA VAL A 250 -32.80 -19.70 5.86
C VAL A 250 -31.65 -20.03 4.91
N ASN A 251 -31.84 -20.97 3.97
CA ASN A 251 -30.78 -21.40 3.05
C ASN A 251 -30.42 -20.29 2.05
N GLU A 252 -31.41 -19.58 1.54
CA GLU A 252 -31.27 -18.46 0.62
C GLU A 252 -30.58 -17.28 1.31
N ALA A 253 -30.96 -17.00 2.56
CA ALA A 253 -30.30 -15.99 3.39
C ALA A 253 -28.83 -16.35 3.66
N VAL A 254 -28.54 -17.62 3.98
CA VAL A 254 -27.16 -18.12 4.16
C VAL A 254 -26.34 -17.91 2.88
N ALA A 255 -26.86 -18.32 1.72
CA ALA A 255 -26.21 -18.15 0.42
C ALA A 255 -25.96 -16.67 0.08
N PHE A 256 -26.93 -15.79 0.32
CA PHE A 256 -26.75 -14.36 0.13
C PHE A 256 -25.68 -13.78 1.07
N GLY A 257 -25.63 -14.26 2.31
CA GLY A 257 -24.58 -13.93 3.26
C GLY A 257 -23.18 -14.30 2.77
N TYR A 258 -23.01 -15.49 2.17
CA TYR A 258 -21.73 -15.90 1.55
C TYR A 258 -21.39 -15.04 0.33
N ILE A 259 -22.31 -14.87 -0.62
CA ILE A 259 -22.09 -14.03 -1.81
C ILE A 259 -21.61 -12.62 -1.42
N LEU A 260 -22.23 -12.01 -0.40
CA LEU A 260 -21.84 -10.69 0.07
C LEU A 260 -20.48 -10.70 0.78
N SER A 261 -20.22 -11.70 1.63
CA SER A 261 -18.98 -11.80 2.41
C SER A 261 -17.75 -12.02 1.52
N GLU A 262 -17.82 -12.95 0.57
CA GLU A 262 -16.71 -13.24 -0.36
C GLU A 262 -16.36 -12.05 -1.26
N ASN A 263 -17.33 -11.17 -1.49
CA ASN A 263 -17.15 -9.95 -2.29
C ASN A 263 -16.86 -8.70 -1.44
N GLY A 264 -16.49 -8.86 -0.16
CA GLY A 264 -16.07 -7.77 0.71
C GLY A 264 -17.19 -6.88 1.26
N LEU A 265 -18.46 -7.23 1.03
CA LEU A 265 -19.63 -6.49 1.55
C LEU A 265 -20.02 -6.98 2.94
N HIS A 266 -19.04 -7.04 3.85
CA HIS A 266 -19.19 -7.63 5.19
C HIS A 266 -20.30 -6.98 6.03
N GLY A 267 -20.54 -5.69 5.87
CA GLY A 267 -21.64 -4.99 6.57
C GLY A 267 -23.03 -5.47 6.15
N HIS A 268 -23.24 -5.77 4.87
CA HIS A 268 -24.51 -6.32 4.38
C HIS A 268 -24.62 -7.81 4.72
N ALA A 269 -23.52 -8.56 4.60
CA ALA A 269 -23.47 -9.97 5.02
C ALA A 269 -23.85 -10.12 6.51
N LEU A 270 -23.34 -9.22 7.35
CA LEU A 270 -23.64 -9.19 8.79
C LEU A 270 -25.15 -9.06 9.05
N GLN A 271 -25.84 -8.14 8.38
CA GLN A 271 -27.29 -7.94 8.53
C GLN A 271 -28.10 -9.20 8.21
N ILE A 272 -27.68 -9.98 7.21
CA ILE A 272 -28.35 -11.22 6.83
C ILE A 272 -28.00 -12.34 7.82
N ARG A 273 -26.72 -12.48 8.20
CA ARG A 273 -26.25 -13.53 9.13
C ARG A 273 -26.83 -13.38 10.53
N GLU A 274 -27.01 -12.15 11.04
CA GLU A 274 -27.67 -11.89 12.33
C GLU A 274 -29.10 -12.46 12.33
N LYS A 275 -29.86 -12.26 11.24
CA LYS A 275 -31.21 -12.79 11.08
C LYS A 275 -31.25 -14.30 10.96
N VAL A 276 -30.34 -14.88 10.17
CA VAL A 276 -30.18 -16.34 10.04
C VAL A 276 -29.98 -16.99 11.42
N VAL A 277 -29.11 -16.42 12.24
CA VAL A 277 -28.86 -16.92 13.61
C VAL A 277 -30.08 -16.73 14.50
N GLU A 278 -30.78 -15.60 14.43
CA GLU A 278 -32.00 -15.36 15.21
C GLU A 278 -33.11 -16.36 14.84
N ASP A 279 -33.32 -16.61 13.55
CA ASP A 279 -34.33 -17.55 13.06
C ASP A 279 -33.99 -18.99 13.43
N LEU A 280 -32.73 -19.41 13.27
CA LEU A 280 -32.29 -20.76 13.69
C LEU A 280 -32.42 -20.94 15.21
N ARG A 281 -32.08 -19.94 16.03
CA ARG A 281 -32.27 -20.01 17.51
C ARG A 281 -33.73 -20.26 17.92
N ARG A 282 -34.70 -19.86 17.09
CA ARG A 282 -36.12 -20.09 17.33
C ARG A 282 -36.61 -21.46 16.84
N ARG A 283 -35.93 -22.06 15.85
CA ARG A 283 -36.34 -23.31 15.17
C ARG A 283 -35.66 -24.56 15.72
N VAL A 284 -34.39 -24.46 16.10
CA VAL A 284 -33.56 -25.61 16.49
C VAL A 284 -33.03 -25.48 17.91
N ASN A 285 -32.58 -26.61 18.48
CA ASN A 285 -31.97 -26.63 19.80
C ASN A 285 -30.61 -25.91 19.80
N SER A 286 -30.14 -25.48 20.98
CA SER A 286 -28.85 -24.80 21.14
C SER A 286 -27.66 -25.62 20.65
N ASP A 287 -27.78 -26.95 20.66
CA ASP A 287 -26.70 -27.89 20.35
C ASP A 287 -26.71 -28.33 18.87
N ASP A 288 -27.56 -27.71 18.05
CA ASP A 288 -27.68 -27.98 16.62
C ASP A 288 -26.44 -27.52 15.84
N ILE A 289 -25.95 -28.38 14.93
CA ILE A 289 -24.74 -28.11 14.15
C ILE A 289 -24.92 -26.96 13.17
N ASN A 290 -26.10 -26.80 12.57
CA ASN A 290 -26.36 -25.74 11.60
C ASN A 290 -26.45 -24.38 12.29
N LEU A 291 -27.05 -24.33 13.49
CA LEU A 291 -27.01 -23.14 14.34
C LEU A 291 -25.57 -22.80 14.74
N SER A 292 -24.79 -23.79 15.21
CA SER A 292 -23.38 -23.60 15.59
C SER A 292 -22.54 -23.06 14.42
N LYS A 293 -22.68 -23.65 13.22
CA LYS A 293 -22.04 -23.16 12.00
C LYS A 293 -22.48 -21.73 11.67
N SER A 294 -23.77 -21.40 11.77
CA SER A 294 -24.27 -20.05 11.44
C SER A 294 -23.77 -19.00 12.42
N ILE A 295 -23.58 -19.37 13.69
CA ILE A 295 -22.93 -18.49 14.67
C ILE A 295 -21.44 -18.29 14.33
N SER A 296 -20.75 -19.33 13.85
CA SER A 296 -19.37 -19.22 13.36
C SER A 296 -19.29 -18.26 12.17
N ASP A 297 -20.19 -18.38 11.19
CA ASP A 297 -20.27 -17.49 10.03
C ASP A 297 -20.52 -16.04 10.46
N LEU A 298 -21.43 -15.83 11.42
CA LEU A 298 -21.70 -14.51 11.99
C LEU A 298 -20.45 -13.91 12.67
N ALA A 299 -19.76 -14.71 13.48
CA ALA A 299 -18.55 -14.27 14.17
C ALA A 299 -17.42 -13.91 13.19
N GLU A 300 -17.26 -14.67 12.11
CA GLU A 300 -16.31 -14.35 11.05
C GLU A 300 -16.64 -13.02 10.36
N SER A 301 -17.92 -12.69 10.17
CA SER A 301 -18.34 -11.37 9.67
C SER A 301 -18.02 -10.25 10.66
N TYR A 302 -18.17 -10.47 11.98
CA TYR A 302 -17.73 -9.51 12.98
C TYR A 302 -16.21 -9.31 12.95
N ARG A 303 -15.43 -10.40 12.83
CA ARG A 303 -13.97 -10.34 12.70
C ARG A 303 -13.53 -9.54 11.47
N ALA A 304 -14.10 -9.85 10.30
CA ALA A 304 -13.82 -9.14 9.05
C ALA A 304 -14.22 -7.65 9.11
N ALA A 305 -15.22 -7.30 9.93
CA ALA A 305 -15.62 -5.91 10.19
C ALA A 305 -14.75 -5.21 11.27
N GLY A 306 -13.73 -5.87 11.81
CA GLY A 306 -12.87 -5.36 12.88
C GLY A 306 -13.51 -5.34 14.27
N LYS A 307 -14.69 -5.96 14.44
CA LYS A 307 -15.42 -6.04 15.72
C LYS A 307 -14.99 -7.27 16.50
N LEU A 308 -13.72 -7.32 16.89
CA LEU A 308 -13.12 -8.48 17.56
C LEU A 308 -13.77 -8.78 18.92
N ASP A 309 -14.21 -7.75 19.65
CA ASP A 309 -14.92 -7.89 20.93
C ASP A 309 -16.27 -8.60 20.80
N ASP A 310 -16.92 -8.54 19.63
CA ASP A 310 -18.16 -9.27 19.34
C ASP A 310 -17.88 -10.66 18.76
N ALA A 311 -16.81 -10.80 17.95
CA ALA A 311 -16.46 -12.04 17.26
C ALA A 311 -15.92 -13.13 18.20
N ILE A 312 -14.98 -12.76 19.08
CA ILE A 312 -14.25 -13.73 19.93
C ILE A 312 -15.20 -14.48 20.88
N PRO A 313 -16.11 -13.84 21.64
CA PRO A 313 -17.01 -14.56 22.53
C PRO A 313 -17.93 -15.54 21.80
N LEU A 314 -18.36 -15.20 20.58
CA LEU A 314 -19.16 -16.09 19.75
C LEU A 314 -18.36 -17.31 19.30
N GLN A 315 -17.11 -17.12 18.85
CA GLN A 315 -16.23 -18.22 18.45
C GLN A 315 -15.83 -19.11 19.63
N GLU A 316 -15.56 -18.55 20.81
CA GLU A 316 -15.32 -19.31 22.04
C GLU A 316 -16.54 -20.18 22.41
N ALA A 317 -17.74 -19.61 22.32
CA ALA A 317 -18.99 -20.34 22.58
C ALA A 317 -19.22 -21.46 21.55
N VAL A 318 -18.97 -21.20 20.26
CA VAL A 318 -19.07 -22.19 19.18
C VAL A 318 -18.07 -23.32 19.39
N LEU A 319 -16.79 -23.01 19.66
CA LEU A 319 -15.76 -24.02 19.89
C LEU A 319 -16.12 -24.90 21.09
N LYS A 320 -16.50 -24.29 22.22
CA LYS A 320 -16.88 -25.03 23.43
C LYS A 320 -18.08 -25.94 23.20
N LEU A 321 -19.07 -25.47 22.45
CA LEU A 321 -20.23 -26.29 22.08
C LEU A 321 -19.80 -27.44 21.16
N ALA A 322 -19.00 -27.15 20.13
CA ALA A 322 -18.55 -28.14 19.17
C ALA A 322 -17.70 -29.25 19.83
N GLN A 323 -16.79 -28.88 20.74
CA GLN A 323 -16.02 -29.82 21.55
C GLN A 323 -16.91 -30.72 22.40
N LYS A 324 -17.94 -30.15 23.06
CA LYS A 324 -18.87 -30.90 23.91
C LYS A 324 -19.75 -31.85 23.09
N THR A 325 -20.24 -31.41 21.94
CA THR A 325 -21.26 -32.15 21.16
C THR A 325 -20.63 -33.14 20.19
N PHE A 326 -19.54 -32.77 19.52
CA PHE A 326 -18.94 -33.56 18.44
C PHE A 326 -17.54 -34.09 18.76
N GLY A 327 -16.89 -33.57 19.81
CA GLY A 327 -15.52 -33.91 20.19
C GLY A 327 -14.44 -33.16 19.39
N GLU A 328 -13.20 -33.25 19.86
CA GLU A 328 -12.04 -32.50 19.32
C GLU A 328 -11.71 -32.83 17.85
N ARG A 329 -11.93 -34.10 17.44
CA ARG A 329 -11.56 -34.58 16.09
C ARG A 329 -12.59 -34.27 15.01
N HIS A 330 -13.74 -33.71 15.37
CA HIS A 330 -14.80 -33.44 14.41
C HIS A 330 -14.42 -32.25 13.52
N PRO A 331 -14.66 -32.29 12.18
CA PRO A 331 -14.27 -31.21 11.28
C PRO A 331 -14.77 -29.82 11.70
N HIS A 332 -16.02 -29.73 12.17
CA HIS A 332 -16.60 -28.48 12.70
C HIS A 332 -15.87 -27.94 13.94
N THR A 333 -15.39 -28.82 14.82
CA THR A 333 -14.62 -28.40 16.00
C THR A 333 -13.25 -27.87 15.61
N ILE A 334 -12.59 -28.54 14.67
CA ILE A 334 -11.29 -28.12 14.13
C ILE A 334 -11.42 -26.77 13.43
N GLU A 335 -12.45 -26.59 12.61
CA GLU A 335 -12.75 -25.33 11.92
C GLU A 335 -13.07 -24.20 12.91
N ALA A 336 -13.91 -24.45 13.92
CA ALA A 336 -14.19 -23.48 14.97
C ALA A 336 -12.92 -23.06 15.73
N SER A 337 -12.03 -24.02 16.03
CA SER A 337 -10.74 -23.75 16.68
C SER A 337 -9.83 -22.91 15.79
N PHE A 338 -9.81 -23.19 14.49
CA PHE A 338 -9.04 -22.41 13.52
C PHE A 338 -9.55 -20.97 13.43
N ASN A 339 -10.87 -20.78 13.30
CA ASN A 339 -11.47 -19.45 13.22
C ASN A 339 -11.24 -18.62 14.49
N LEU A 340 -11.35 -19.23 15.67
CA LEU A 340 -11.02 -18.58 16.94
C LEU A 340 -9.55 -18.15 16.99
N SER A 341 -8.64 -19.01 16.52
CA SER A 341 -7.21 -18.69 16.50
C SER A 341 -6.90 -17.46 15.64
N ARG A 342 -7.59 -17.29 14.51
CA ARG A 342 -7.43 -16.12 13.63
C ARG A 342 -7.92 -14.85 14.32
N SER A 343 -9.05 -14.88 15.03
CA SER A 343 -9.49 -13.72 15.81
C SER A 343 -8.53 -13.36 16.93
N TYR A 344 -7.88 -14.35 17.55
CA TYR A 344 -6.81 -14.08 18.51
C TYR A 344 -5.58 -13.44 17.87
N GLN A 345 -5.18 -13.86 16.68
CA GLN A 345 -4.11 -13.19 15.93
C GLN A 345 -4.46 -11.71 15.69
N ASP A 346 -5.65 -11.43 15.13
CA ASP A 346 -6.08 -10.06 14.81
C ASP A 346 -6.15 -9.16 16.06
N MET A 347 -6.44 -9.73 17.23
CA MET A 347 -6.49 -9.01 18.51
C MET A 347 -5.10 -8.85 19.17
N GLY A 348 -4.06 -9.47 18.63
CA GLY A 348 -2.71 -9.48 19.19
C GLY A 348 -2.47 -10.53 20.28
N ARG A 349 -3.41 -11.46 20.50
CA ARG A 349 -3.31 -12.55 21.50
C ARG A 349 -2.53 -13.74 20.94
N MET A 350 -1.27 -13.50 20.55
CA MET A 350 -0.46 -14.44 19.75
C MET A 350 -0.22 -15.81 20.40
N ALA A 351 -0.03 -15.87 21.73
CA ALA A 351 0.20 -17.14 22.43
C ALA A 351 -1.04 -18.06 22.42
N GLU A 352 -2.24 -17.48 22.47
CA GLU A 352 -3.49 -18.23 22.42
C GLU A 352 -3.81 -18.67 20.99
N ALA A 353 -3.51 -17.82 20.00
CA ALA A 353 -3.55 -18.19 18.59
C ALA A 353 -2.62 -19.37 18.31
N GLU A 354 -1.35 -19.30 18.73
CA GLU A 354 -0.35 -20.36 18.56
C GLU A 354 -0.87 -21.70 19.11
N THR A 355 -1.38 -21.67 20.35
CA THR A 355 -1.86 -22.89 21.04
C THR A 355 -2.96 -23.59 20.24
N LEU A 356 -3.94 -22.83 19.74
CA LEU A 356 -5.04 -23.38 18.93
C LEU A 356 -4.55 -23.84 17.56
N GLN A 357 -3.67 -23.07 16.90
CA GLN A 357 -3.16 -23.40 15.57
C GLN A 357 -2.30 -24.65 15.55
N VAL A 358 -1.43 -24.84 16.54
CA VAL A 358 -0.63 -26.06 16.67
C VAL A 358 -1.54 -27.29 16.82
N ALA A 359 -2.60 -27.19 17.64
CA ALA A 359 -3.57 -28.27 17.80
C ALA A 359 -4.34 -28.56 16.50
N VAL A 360 -4.81 -27.51 15.82
CA VAL A 360 -5.52 -27.61 14.53
C VAL A 360 -4.65 -28.25 13.46
N VAL A 361 -3.42 -27.77 13.27
CA VAL A 361 -2.47 -28.30 12.28
C VAL A 361 -2.16 -29.76 12.60
N SER A 362 -1.92 -30.13 13.86
CA SER A 362 -1.68 -31.52 14.25
C SER A 362 -2.86 -32.43 13.88
N LEU A 363 -4.09 -32.02 14.18
CA LEU A 363 -5.29 -32.81 13.86
C LEU A 363 -5.54 -32.89 12.36
N GLN A 364 -5.38 -31.80 11.62
CA GLN A 364 -5.57 -31.78 10.17
C GLN A 364 -4.51 -32.60 9.44
N ARG A 365 -3.24 -32.56 9.89
CA ARG A 365 -2.19 -33.44 9.37
C ARG A 365 -2.53 -34.92 9.58
N GLU A 366 -3.04 -35.29 10.76
CA GLU A 366 -3.44 -36.67 11.05
C GLU A 366 -4.65 -37.13 10.21
N ILE A 367 -5.67 -36.28 10.06
CA ILE A 367 -6.97 -36.65 9.48
C ILE A 367 -6.98 -36.49 7.95
N LEU A 368 -6.43 -35.38 7.45
CA LEU A 368 -6.54 -34.96 6.05
C LEU A 368 -5.21 -35.06 5.30
N GLY A 369 -4.08 -35.04 6.02
CA GLY A 369 -2.74 -34.98 5.45
C GLY A 369 -2.29 -33.58 5.02
N ASP A 370 -1.00 -33.44 4.70
CA ASP A 370 -0.36 -32.15 4.38
C ASP A 370 -0.86 -31.53 3.05
N ARG A 371 -1.31 -32.36 2.10
CA ARG A 371 -1.76 -31.89 0.79
C ARG A 371 -3.16 -31.25 0.81
N HIS A 372 -3.94 -31.46 1.86
CA HIS A 372 -5.30 -30.95 1.94
C HIS A 372 -5.32 -29.41 2.06
N PRO A 373 -6.21 -28.68 1.35
CA PRO A 373 -6.29 -27.22 1.42
C PRO A 373 -6.35 -26.65 2.84
N ASN A 374 -7.23 -27.17 3.70
CA ASN A 374 -7.36 -26.71 5.08
C ASN A 374 -6.06 -26.84 5.90
N THR A 375 -5.30 -27.93 5.69
CA THR A 375 -4.00 -28.13 6.36
C THR A 375 -3.00 -27.07 5.92
N ARG A 376 -2.91 -26.80 4.61
CA ARG A 376 -1.98 -25.79 4.04
C ARG A 376 -2.33 -24.38 4.51
N VAL A 377 -3.62 -24.02 4.52
CA VAL A 377 -4.11 -22.73 5.03
C VAL A 377 -3.80 -22.56 6.52
N SER A 378 -4.00 -23.61 7.32
CA SER A 378 -3.72 -23.57 8.76
C SER A 378 -2.21 -23.51 9.05
N LEU A 379 -1.40 -24.22 8.26
CA LEU A 379 0.06 -24.12 8.31
C LEU A 379 0.53 -22.70 7.97
N ASN A 380 0.06 -22.10 6.87
CA ASN A 380 0.41 -20.73 6.51
C ASN A 380 0.03 -19.73 7.62
N SER A 381 -1.13 -19.93 8.26
CA SER A 381 -1.57 -19.09 9.40
C SER A 381 -0.67 -19.25 10.62
N LEU A 382 -0.26 -20.49 10.94
CA LEU A 382 0.71 -20.78 12.00
C LEU A 382 2.08 -20.19 11.73
N GLY A 383 2.56 -20.27 10.48
CA GLY A 383 3.78 -19.60 10.04
C GLY A 383 3.71 -18.09 10.25
N GLY A 384 2.56 -17.47 9.97
CA GLY A 384 2.29 -16.05 10.26
C GLY A 384 2.39 -15.73 11.75
N THR A 385 1.79 -16.55 12.62
CA THR A 385 1.94 -16.37 14.08
C THR A 385 3.38 -16.54 14.54
N TYR A 386 4.13 -17.50 14.00
CA TYR A 386 5.54 -17.66 14.33
C TYR A 386 6.38 -16.45 13.89
N LEU A 387 6.07 -15.87 12.73
CA LEU A 387 6.71 -14.63 12.28
C LEU A 387 6.49 -13.50 13.29
N GLU A 388 5.25 -13.28 13.72
CA GLU A 388 4.90 -12.22 14.68
C GLU A 388 5.44 -12.48 16.10
N LEU A 389 5.63 -13.74 16.48
CA LEU A 389 6.27 -14.13 17.74
C LEU A 389 7.81 -14.12 17.69
N GLY A 390 8.43 -13.81 16.54
CA GLY A 390 9.89 -13.84 16.36
C GLY A 390 10.48 -15.25 16.28
N LYS A 391 9.65 -16.29 16.08
CA LYS A 391 10.07 -17.69 15.90
C LYS A 391 10.42 -17.95 14.44
N PHE A 392 11.44 -17.25 13.94
CA PHE A 392 11.74 -17.16 12.52
C PHE A 392 12.13 -18.51 11.88
N ASN A 393 12.85 -19.38 12.59
CA ASN A 393 13.24 -20.70 12.07
C ASN A 393 12.03 -21.62 11.85
N GLU A 394 11.05 -21.58 12.75
CA GLU A 394 9.81 -22.33 12.64
C GLU A 394 8.92 -21.79 11.52
N ALA A 395 8.85 -20.47 11.38
CA ALA A 395 8.15 -19.82 10.27
C ALA A 395 8.77 -20.17 8.91
N GLU A 396 10.10 -20.15 8.80
CA GLU A 396 10.85 -20.46 7.56
C GLU A 396 10.50 -21.86 7.06
N ARG A 397 10.63 -22.87 7.95
CA ARG A 397 10.30 -24.26 7.63
C ARG A 397 8.87 -24.44 7.14
N ILE A 398 7.91 -23.82 7.83
CA ILE A 398 6.49 -23.92 7.47
C ILE A 398 6.23 -23.27 6.11
N PHE A 399 6.72 -22.05 5.89
CA PHE A 399 6.46 -21.34 4.64
C PHE A 399 7.15 -22.02 3.44
N GLU A 400 8.37 -22.54 3.59
CA GLU A 400 9.04 -23.32 2.54
C GLU A 400 8.27 -24.61 2.20
N GLU A 401 7.81 -25.34 3.23
CA GLU A 401 7.01 -26.57 3.07
C GLU A 401 5.72 -26.27 2.30
N VAL A 402 4.95 -25.28 2.75
CA VAL A 402 3.67 -24.93 2.13
C VAL A 402 3.87 -24.35 0.73
N LEU A 403 4.87 -23.49 0.51
CA LEU A 403 5.13 -22.92 -0.82
C LEU A 403 5.45 -24.00 -1.84
N LYS A 404 6.22 -25.02 -1.45
CA LYS A 404 6.50 -26.17 -2.31
C LYS A 404 5.24 -26.94 -2.65
N LEU A 405 4.41 -27.25 -1.65
CA LEU A 405 3.14 -27.96 -1.86
C LEU A 405 2.18 -27.15 -2.75
N ASP A 406 2.08 -25.85 -2.53
CA ASP A 406 1.21 -24.95 -3.30
C ASP A 406 1.66 -24.83 -4.75
N LYS A 407 2.97 -24.69 -5.00
CA LYS A 407 3.54 -24.73 -6.37
C LYS A 407 3.25 -26.07 -7.06
N GLU A 408 3.32 -27.21 -6.35
CA GLU A 408 3.03 -28.54 -6.92
C GLU A 408 1.54 -28.78 -7.19
N ILE A 409 0.64 -28.34 -6.29
CA ILE A 409 -0.80 -28.66 -6.32
C ILE A 409 -1.59 -27.63 -7.12
N LEU A 410 -1.37 -26.35 -6.84
CA LEU A 410 -2.17 -25.24 -7.38
C LEU A 410 -1.46 -24.50 -8.51
N GLY A 411 -0.13 -24.68 -8.61
CA GLY A 411 0.72 -23.98 -9.55
C GLY A 411 1.17 -22.61 -9.05
N GLU A 412 2.08 -21.99 -9.80
CA GLU A 412 2.71 -20.71 -9.42
C GLU A 412 1.76 -19.50 -9.47
N LYS A 413 0.61 -19.64 -10.15
CA LYS A 413 -0.32 -18.53 -10.43
C LYS A 413 -1.53 -18.49 -9.51
N HIS A 414 -1.58 -19.34 -8.50
CA HIS A 414 -2.70 -19.41 -7.57
C HIS A 414 -2.56 -18.41 -6.42
N ARG A 415 -3.70 -17.90 -5.93
CA ARG A 415 -3.78 -16.92 -4.84
C ARG A 415 -3.10 -17.41 -3.55
N ASP A 416 -3.30 -18.66 -3.18
CA ASP A 416 -2.70 -19.24 -1.97
C ASP A 416 -1.17 -19.31 -2.09
N THR A 417 -0.65 -19.75 -3.25
CA THR A 417 0.79 -19.73 -3.56
C THR A 417 1.36 -18.31 -3.43
N PHE A 418 0.61 -17.29 -3.86
CA PHE A 418 1.01 -15.90 -3.70
C PHE A 418 1.10 -15.46 -2.24
N SER A 419 0.13 -15.86 -1.41
CA SER A 419 0.11 -15.51 0.01
C SER A 419 1.33 -16.07 0.74
N VAL A 420 1.64 -17.35 0.53
CA VAL A 420 2.76 -18.02 1.19
C VAL A 420 4.09 -17.43 0.70
N SER A 421 4.23 -17.19 -0.61
CA SER A 421 5.42 -16.55 -1.18
C SER A 421 5.65 -15.14 -0.61
N SER A 422 4.57 -14.36 -0.43
CA SER A 422 4.66 -13.02 0.17
C SER A 422 5.14 -13.08 1.63
N ASN A 423 4.61 -14.03 2.41
CA ASN A 423 4.99 -14.22 3.81
C ASN A 423 6.44 -14.70 3.95
N LEU A 424 6.88 -15.63 3.09
CA LEU A 424 8.27 -16.09 3.06
C LEU A 424 9.23 -14.97 2.67
N ALA A 425 8.88 -14.15 1.68
CA ALA A 425 9.70 -13.01 1.31
C ALA A 425 9.78 -11.96 2.44
N LEU A 426 8.69 -11.70 3.17
CA LEU A 426 8.72 -10.83 4.35
C LEU A 426 9.60 -11.42 5.46
N LEU A 427 9.54 -12.73 5.69
CA LEU A 427 10.42 -13.40 6.64
C LEU A 427 11.89 -13.25 6.24
N TYR A 428 12.23 -13.42 4.97
CA TYR A 428 13.60 -13.22 4.49
C TYR A 428 14.07 -11.77 4.63
N GLN A 429 13.19 -10.79 4.42
CA GLN A 429 13.52 -9.39 4.74
C GLN A 429 13.86 -9.22 6.24
N LEU A 430 13.04 -9.78 7.13
CA LEU A 430 13.26 -9.69 8.58
C LEU A 430 14.48 -10.46 9.07
N LEU A 431 14.90 -11.50 8.35
CA LEU A 431 16.11 -12.29 8.63
C LEU A 431 17.40 -11.67 8.05
N GLY A 432 17.34 -10.48 7.42
CA GLY A 432 18.51 -9.89 6.77
C GLY A 432 18.98 -10.67 5.54
N LYS A 433 18.04 -11.34 4.85
CA LYS A 433 18.26 -12.12 3.60
C LYS A 433 17.57 -11.44 2.40
N PRO A 434 17.97 -10.20 2.03
CA PRO A 434 17.23 -9.43 1.05
C PRO A 434 17.37 -9.97 -0.39
N GLU A 435 18.43 -10.71 -0.72
CA GLU A 435 18.59 -11.40 -1.99
C GLU A 435 17.49 -12.45 -2.20
N GLU A 436 17.30 -13.36 -1.23
CA GLU A 436 16.29 -14.42 -1.27
C GLU A 436 14.88 -13.83 -1.32
N ALA A 437 14.64 -12.76 -0.55
CA ALA A 437 13.37 -12.03 -0.58
C ALA A 437 13.09 -11.42 -1.96
N SER A 438 14.08 -10.77 -2.57
CA SER A 438 13.92 -10.12 -3.88
C SER A 438 13.63 -11.13 -4.98
N GLN A 439 14.29 -12.29 -4.97
CA GLN A 439 14.04 -13.35 -5.96
C GLN A 439 12.59 -13.87 -5.89
N LEU A 440 12.09 -14.16 -4.69
CA LEU A 440 10.70 -14.59 -4.50
C LEU A 440 9.71 -13.51 -4.93
N GLN A 441 9.98 -12.25 -4.61
CA GLN A 441 9.11 -11.12 -4.95
C GLN A 441 9.10 -10.82 -6.46
N GLU A 442 10.21 -10.99 -7.17
CA GLU A 442 10.30 -10.86 -8.63
C GLU A 442 9.42 -11.93 -9.33
N GLU A 443 9.55 -13.21 -8.93
CA GLU A 443 8.71 -14.31 -9.43
C GLU A 443 7.23 -14.05 -9.16
N LEU A 444 6.91 -13.64 -7.92
CA LEU A 444 5.56 -13.35 -7.47
C LEU A 444 4.93 -12.19 -8.25
N LEU A 445 5.65 -11.08 -8.39
CA LEU A 445 5.17 -9.88 -9.08
C LEU A 445 4.89 -10.17 -10.55
N LYS A 446 5.72 -10.97 -11.21
CA LYS A 446 5.49 -11.39 -12.60
C LYS A 446 4.17 -12.15 -12.72
N SER A 447 3.96 -13.16 -11.89
CA SER A 447 2.74 -13.97 -11.88
C SER A 447 1.49 -13.14 -11.51
N MET A 448 1.58 -12.23 -10.55
CA MET A 448 0.47 -11.32 -10.18
C MET A 448 0.11 -10.34 -11.31
N LYS A 449 1.09 -9.78 -12.02
CA LYS A 449 0.82 -8.91 -13.18
C LYS A 449 0.06 -9.64 -14.28
N GLU A 450 0.37 -10.93 -14.51
CA GLU A 450 -0.32 -11.75 -15.51
C GLU A 450 -1.75 -12.13 -15.08
N VAL A 451 -1.97 -12.47 -13.80
CA VAL A 451 -3.26 -12.99 -13.30
C VAL A 451 -4.21 -11.89 -12.86
N LEU A 452 -3.73 -10.96 -12.04
CA LEU A 452 -4.54 -9.91 -11.41
C LEU A 452 -4.51 -8.59 -12.20
N GLY A 453 -3.48 -8.41 -13.02
CA GLY A 453 -3.19 -7.17 -13.73
C GLY A 453 -2.31 -6.21 -12.92
N GLU A 454 -1.72 -5.24 -13.63
CA GLU A 454 -0.75 -4.29 -13.06
C GLU A 454 -1.34 -3.36 -11.99
N ARG A 455 -2.66 -3.12 -12.04
CA ARG A 455 -3.37 -2.15 -11.18
C ARG A 455 -4.05 -2.77 -9.97
N HIS A 456 -4.00 -4.09 -9.83
CA HIS A 456 -4.64 -4.76 -8.72
C HIS A 456 -3.94 -4.38 -7.40
N PRO A 457 -4.67 -4.10 -6.29
CA PRO A 457 -4.08 -3.71 -5.02
C PRO A 457 -2.97 -4.65 -4.54
N ASN A 458 -3.17 -5.96 -4.64
CA ASN A 458 -2.14 -6.95 -4.27
C ASN A 458 -0.89 -6.88 -5.16
N THR A 459 -1.03 -6.62 -6.47
CA THR A 459 0.12 -6.43 -7.38
C THR A 459 0.90 -5.18 -7.00
N LEU A 460 0.20 -4.09 -6.66
CA LEU A 460 0.83 -2.84 -6.21
C LEU A 460 1.51 -2.98 -4.85
N MET A 461 0.96 -3.80 -3.96
CA MET A 461 1.58 -4.14 -2.68
C MET A 461 2.85 -4.97 -2.87
N ALA A 462 2.80 -6.03 -3.69
CA ALA A 462 3.98 -6.83 -4.02
C ALA A 462 5.09 -5.99 -4.68
N LEU A 463 4.72 -5.06 -5.56
CA LEU A 463 5.64 -4.09 -6.15
C LEU A 463 6.29 -3.20 -5.08
N GLY A 464 5.51 -2.73 -4.10
CA GLY A 464 6.01 -1.98 -2.94
C GLY A 464 7.04 -2.75 -2.12
N ASN A 465 6.78 -4.04 -1.85
CA ASN A 465 7.70 -4.88 -1.08
C ASN A 465 9.01 -5.13 -1.84
N LEU A 466 8.95 -5.36 -3.17
CA LEU A 466 10.15 -5.50 -4.00
C LEU A 466 11.01 -4.23 -4.02
N ILE A 467 10.39 -3.06 -3.99
CA ILE A 467 11.11 -1.78 -3.92
C ILE A 467 11.89 -1.67 -2.60
N ILE A 468 11.30 -2.11 -1.49
CA ILE A 468 11.97 -2.12 -0.19
C ILE A 468 13.18 -3.07 -0.25
N SER A 469 12.99 -4.31 -0.70
CA SER A 469 14.09 -5.28 -0.84
C SER A 469 15.23 -4.77 -1.72
N TYR A 470 14.92 -4.14 -2.86
CA TYR A 470 15.94 -3.52 -3.70
C TYR A 470 16.62 -2.32 -3.04
N SER A 471 15.89 -1.53 -2.26
CA SER A 471 16.48 -0.45 -1.48
C SER A 471 17.47 -0.97 -0.45
N ASP A 472 17.15 -2.08 0.23
CA ASP A 472 17.97 -2.67 1.27
C ASP A 472 19.21 -3.38 0.69
N LEU A 473 19.11 -3.90 -0.55
CA LEU A 473 20.25 -4.41 -1.33
C LEU A 473 21.19 -3.31 -1.87
N GLY A 474 20.84 -2.03 -1.72
CA GLY A 474 21.54 -0.93 -2.38
C GLY A 474 21.30 -0.86 -3.91
N ARG A 475 20.37 -1.66 -4.46
CA ARG A 475 19.93 -1.64 -5.88
C ARG A 475 18.99 -0.44 -6.14
N LEU A 476 19.45 0.77 -5.80
CA LEU A 476 18.63 1.99 -5.75
C LEU A 476 18.06 2.40 -7.11
N ASP A 477 18.79 2.20 -8.22
CA ASP A 477 18.28 2.51 -9.57
C ASP A 477 17.04 1.68 -9.92
N GLU A 478 17.07 0.39 -9.60
CA GLU A 478 15.95 -0.52 -9.85
C GLU A 478 14.77 -0.19 -8.92
N ALA A 479 15.04 0.11 -7.66
CA ALA A 479 14.04 0.59 -6.71
C ALA A 479 13.36 1.89 -7.20
N ILE A 480 14.13 2.86 -7.72
CA ILE A 480 13.59 4.13 -8.25
C ILE A 480 12.71 3.89 -9.48
N VAL A 481 13.12 3.01 -10.41
CA VAL A 481 12.33 2.68 -11.60
C VAL A 481 10.99 2.07 -11.20
N LEU A 482 11.00 1.08 -10.30
CA LEU A 482 9.79 0.44 -9.81
C LEU A 482 8.91 1.39 -8.99
N GLN A 483 9.50 2.26 -8.16
CA GLN A 483 8.76 3.24 -7.35
C GLN A 483 8.08 4.31 -8.22
N LYS A 484 8.71 4.74 -9.32
CA LYS A 484 8.06 5.61 -10.32
C LYS A 484 6.84 4.93 -10.94
N GLU A 485 6.98 3.67 -11.30
CA GLU A 485 5.88 2.88 -11.86
C GLU A 485 4.74 2.71 -10.84
N LEU A 486 5.05 2.34 -9.59
CA LEU A 486 4.07 2.24 -8.50
C LEU A 486 3.32 3.55 -8.28
N THR A 487 4.04 4.67 -8.24
CA THR A 487 3.46 6.01 -8.03
C THR A 487 2.51 6.35 -9.18
N LYS A 488 2.91 6.08 -10.43
CA LYS A 488 2.08 6.30 -11.62
C LYS A 488 0.82 5.44 -11.62
N GLN A 489 0.91 4.16 -11.26
CA GLN A 489 -0.27 3.29 -11.21
C GLN A 489 -1.22 3.69 -10.08
N ARG A 490 -0.71 4.06 -8.91
CA ARG A 490 -1.54 4.60 -7.81
C ARG A 490 -2.21 5.91 -8.18
N ASP A 491 -1.51 6.80 -8.89
CA ASP A 491 -2.09 8.04 -9.42
C ASP A 491 -3.24 7.76 -10.40
N LEU A 492 -3.09 6.76 -11.29
CA LEU A 492 -4.14 6.37 -12.23
C LEU A 492 -5.35 5.69 -11.57
N VAL A 493 -5.15 4.93 -10.49
CA VAL A 493 -6.20 4.12 -9.84
C VAL A 493 -6.90 4.90 -8.73
N LEU A 494 -6.14 5.56 -7.86
CA LEU A 494 -6.62 6.23 -6.65
C LEU A 494 -6.69 7.75 -6.80
N GLY A 495 -6.03 8.29 -7.83
CA GLY A 495 -5.86 9.72 -8.04
C GLY A 495 -4.63 10.30 -7.33
N PRO A 496 -4.25 11.54 -7.68
CA PRO A 496 -3.07 12.22 -7.13
C PRO A 496 -3.26 12.65 -5.67
N HIS A 497 -4.49 12.61 -5.18
CA HIS A 497 -4.89 13.10 -3.86
C HIS A 497 -5.05 11.99 -2.82
N HIS A 498 -4.89 10.73 -3.21
CA HIS A 498 -5.02 9.62 -2.27
C HIS A 498 -3.79 9.53 -1.33
N PRO A 499 -4.00 9.24 -0.03
CA PRO A 499 -2.91 9.04 0.94
C PRO A 499 -1.81 8.09 0.46
N ASP A 500 -2.16 6.96 -0.14
CA ASP A 500 -1.19 5.98 -0.66
C ASP A 500 -0.36 6.51 -1.84
N THR A 501 -0.94 7.37 -2.69
CA THR A 501 -0.21 8.02 -3.78
C THR A 501 0.81 9.03 -3.23
N MET A 502 0.44 9.75 -2.17
CA MET A 502 1.35 10.65 -1.45
C MET A 502 2.46 9.87 -0.73
N LYS A 503 2.13 8.76 -0.07
CA LYS A 503 3.11 7.86 0.56
C LYS A 503 4.10 7.32 -0.47
N SER A 504 3.64 6.91 -1.64
CA SER A 504 4.50 6.51 -2.76
C SER A 504 5.43 7.63 -3.23
N SER A 505 4.92 8.87 -3.30
CA SER A 505 5.74 10.03 -3.68
C SER A 505 6.80 10.34 -2.63
N ASN A 506 6.46 10.20 -1.35
CA ASN A 506 7.40 10.33 -0.24
C ASN A 506 8.51 9.26 -0.30
N ASN A 507 8.15 8.00 -0.53
CA ASN A 507 9.12 6.91 -0.68
C ASN A 507 10.05 7.14 -1.87
N LEU A 508 9.55 7.68 -2.98
CA LEU A 508 10.40 8.06 -4.11
C LEU A 508 11.39 9.17 -3.73
N ALA A 509 10.98 10.14 -2.92
CA ALA A 509 11.87 11.19 -2.44
C ALA A 509 12.96 10.66 -1.49
N ILE A 510 12.64 9.67 -0.66
CA ILE A 510 13.62 8.96 0.18
C ILE A 510 14.64 8.23 -0.68
N LEU A 511 14.20 7.48 -1.71
CA LEU A 511 15.12 6.80 -2.64
C LEU A 511 16.02 7.78 -3.38
N TYR A 512 15.50 8.95 -3.76
CA TYR A 512 16.34 10.00 -4.34
C TYR A 512 17.39 10.53 -3.38
N LEU A 513 17.10 10.66 -2.08
CA LEU A 513 18.13 11.04 -1.09
C LEU A 513 19.19 9.95 -0.93
N LYS A 514 18.78 8.68 -0.79
CA LYS A 514 19.71 7.54 -0.71
C LYS A 514 20.65 7.45 -1.93
N MET A 515 20.17 7.86 -3.12
CA MET A 515 20.96 7.90 -4.36
C MET A 515 21.79 9.20 -4.52
N GLY A 516 21.68 10.16 -3.60
CA GLY A 516 22.35 11.46 -3.69
C GLY A 516 21.69 12.46 -4.66
N ARG A 517 20.50 12.17 -5.17
CA ARG A 517 19.72 13.03 -6.10
C ARG A 517 18.90 14.07 -5.32
N ILE A 518 19.60 14.89 -4.54
CA ILE A 518 19.01 15.78 -3.53
C ILE A 518 17.98 16.77 -4.14
N LYS A 519 18.29 17.36 -5.29
CA LYS A 519 17.41 18.34 -5.97
C LYS A 519 16.05 17.74 -6.37
N GLU A 520 16.04 16.48 -6.79
CA GLU A 520 14.81 15.79 -7.18
C GLU A 520 13.97 15.40 -5.97
N SER A 521 14.63 14.99 -4.88
CA SER A 521 13.95 14.78 -3.60
C SER A 521 13.32 16.07 -3.07
N GLU A 522 14.07 17.18 -3.05
CA GLU A 522 13.56 18.48 -2.59
C GLU A 522 12.33 18.92 -3.40
N GLY A 523 12.43 18.89 -4.73
CA GLY A 523 11.32 19.29 -5.61
C GLY A 523 10.06 18.44 -5.41
N LEU A 524 10.24 17.12 -5.27
CA LEU A 524 9.13 16.19 -5.03
C LEU A 524 8.50 16.41 -3.65
N CYS A 525 9.32 16.57 -2.60
CA CYS A 525 8.86 16.82 -1.23
C CYS A 525 8.11 18.14 -1.12
N VAL A 526 8.60 19.24 -1.72
CA VAL A 526 7.90 20.55 -1.69
C VAL A 526 6.50 20.42 -2.29
N SER A 527 6.39 19.80 -3.47
CA SER A 527 5.08 19.62 -4.12
C SER A 527 4.15 18.69 -3.34
N THR A 528 4.67 17.62 -2.73
CA THR A 528 3.89 16.65 -1.95
C THR A 528 3.48 17.22 -0.60
N LEU A 529 4.34 18.02 0.04
CA LEU A 529 4.07 18.67 1.32
C LEU A 529 2.97 19.73 1.19
N GLN A 530 3.00 20.52 0.11
CA GLN A 530 1.94 21.48 -0.16
C GLN A 530 0.58 20.77 -0.32
N LYS A 531 0.51 19.75 -1.18
CA LYS A 531 -0.71 18.98 -1.43
C LYS A 531 -1.25 18.29 -0.17
N SER A 532 -0.37 17.63 0.59
CA SER A 532 -0.75 16.90 1.82
C SER A 532 -1.20 17.85 2.94
N ARG A 533 -0.62 19.04 3.05
CA ARG A 533 -1.11 20.09 3.98
C ARG A 533 -2.50 20.59 3.62
N GLU A 534 -2.76 20.82 2.34
CA GLU A 534 -4.07 21.30 1.87
C GLU A 534 -5.19 20.27 2.09
N LEU A 535 -4.90 18.98 1.92
CA LEU A 535 -5.90 17.91 1.93
C LEU A 535 -6.06 17.18 3.28
N LEU A 536 -4.94 16.87 3.92
CA LEU A 536 -4.91 16.06 5.15
C LEU A 536 -4.69 16.91 6.40
N GLY A 537 -4.28 18.17 6.22
CA GLY A 537 -3.85 19.04 7.31
C GLY A 537 -2.39 18.82 7.70
N LYS A 538 -1.86 19.76 8.49
CA LYS A 538 -0.47 19.77 8.95
C LYS A 538 -0.16 18.65 9.97
N GLU A 539 -1.17 18.15 10.67
CA GLU A 539 -1.06 17.19 11.78
C GLU A 539 -1.16 15.73 11.31
N HIS A 540 -1.41 15.49 10.02
CA HIS A 540 -1.54 14.14 9.50
C HIS A 540 -0.16 13.44 9.43
N PRO A 541 -0.06 12.15 9.81
CA PRO A 541 1.21 11.41 9.82
C PRO A 541 1.99 11.48 8.50
N ILE A 542 1.31 11.35 7.37
CA ILE A 542 1.92 11.47 6.02
C ILE A 542 2.51 12.86 5.81
N THR A 543 1.78 13.93 6.16
CA THR A 543 2.24 15.32 5.96
C THR A 543 3.50 15.59 6.78
N MET A 544 3.54 15.11 8.02
CA MET A 544 4.70 15.25 8.88
C MET A 544 5.88 14.35 8.41
N SER A 545 5.61 13.17 7.86
CA SER A 545 6.64 12.31 7.24
C SER A 545 7.30 12.99 6.03
N VAL A 546 6.50 13.60 5.15
CA VAL A 546 7.02 14.37 4.00
C VAL A 546 7.83 15.59 4.47
N ALA A 547 7.40 16.25 5.53
CA ALA A 547 8.16 17.36 6.12
C ALA A 547 9.52 16.92 6.69
N LYS A 548 9.60 15.76 7.35
CA LYS A 548 10.85 15.16 7.81
C LYS A 548 11.81 14.88 6.65
N VAL A 549 11.32 14.28 5.56
CA VAL A 549 12.14 14.00 4.37
C VAL A 549 12.61 15.29 3.70
N LEU A 550 11.77 16.34 3.67
CA LEU A 550 12.18 17.65 3.19
C LEU A 550 13.26 18.29 4.07
N ALA A 551 13.19 18.12 5.39
CA ALA A 551 14.22 18.61 6.30
C ALA A 551 15.57 17.92 6.05
N LEU A 552 15.56 16.60 5.80
CA LEU A 552 16.76 15.86 5.38
C LEU A 552 17.28 16.35 4.01
N ALA A 553 16.41 16.60 3.04
CA ALA A 553 16.81 17.16 1.75
C ALA A 553 17.44 18.56 1.88
N TYR A 554 16.91 19.40 2.78
CA TYR A 554 17.51 20.68 3.12
C TYR A 554 18.85 20.53 3.83
N HIS A 555 19.00 19.56 4.74
CA HIS A 555 20.25 19.25 5.39
C HIS A 555 21.32 18.87 4.36
N ASP A 556 21.02 17.93 3.47
CA ASP A 556 21.97 17.43 2.46
C ASP A 556 22.28 18.47 1.36
N SER A 557 21.39 19.44 1.17
CA SER A 557 21.63 20.62 0.31
C SER A 557 22.45 21.72 0.99
N GLY A 558 22.78 21.59 2.28
CA GLY A 558 23.46 22.62 3.08
C GLY A 558 22.56 23.76 3.57
N LYS A 559 21.23 23.69 3.39
CA LYS A 559 20.24 24.67 3.86
C LYS A 559 19.90 24.42 5.33
N LEU A 560 20.91 24.39 6.20
CA LEU A 560 20.81 23.89 7.58
C LEU A 560 19.77 24.64 8.44
N ASN A 561 19.64 25.96 8.29
CA ASN A 561 18.65 26.73 9.04
C ASN A 561 17.20 26.38 8.62
N MET A 562 16.96 26.14 7.32
CA MET A 562 15.64 25.69 6.84
C MET A 562 15.33 24.27 7.32
N ALA A 563 16.33 23.39 7.33
CA ALA A 563 16.22 22.03 7.87
C ALA A 563 15.83 22.07 9.36
N LYS A 564 16.56 22.87 10.16
CA LYS A 564 16.32 23.06 11.59
C LYS A 564 14.90 23.55 11.86
N GLU A 565 14.50 24.68 11.25
CA GLU A 565 13.18 25.27 11.50
C GLU A 565 12.03 24.31 11.14
N LEU A 566 12.20 23.53 10.08
CA LEU A 566 11.18 22.56 9.66
C LEU A 566 11.13 21.38 10.62
N GLN A 567 12.28 20.81 10.99
CA GLN A 567 12.36 19.64 11.86
C GLN A 567 11.93 19.94 13.30
N GLU A 568 12.27 21.11 13.85
CA GLU A 568 11.79 21.54 15.17
C GLU A 568 10.25 21.61 15.22
N LYS A 569 9.63 22.17 14.17
CA LYS A 569 8.16 22.22 14.06
C LYS A 569 7.54 20.84 13.97
N VAL A 570 8.14 19.94 13.20
CA VAL A 570 7.67 18.55 13.05
C VAL A 570 7.77 17.81 14.38
N LEU A 571 8.91 17.91 15.08
CA LEU A 571 9.13 17.24 16.36
C LEU A 571 8.14 17.71 17.43
N ILE A 572 7.89 19.02 17.53
CA ILE A 572 6.90 19.58 18.48
C ILE A 572 5.51 19.00 18.19
N GLN A 573 5.09 19.01 16.91
CA GLN A 573 3.79 18.48 16.50
C GLN A 573 3.67 16.98 16.79
N ARG A 574 4.71 16.20 16.51
CA ARG A 574 4.73 14.75 16.77
C ARG A 574 4.61 14.45 18.27
N LYS A 575 5.36 15.18 19.11
CA LYS A 575 5.29 15.05 20.57
C LYS A 575 3.89 15.35 21.11
N GLU A 576 3.22 16.39 20.60
CA GLU A 576 1.86 16.75 21.00
C GLU A 576 0.81 15.69 20.61
N ILE A 577 0.95 15.07 19.43
CA ILE A 577 -0.06 14.16 18.88
C ILE A 577 0.16 12.71 19.32
N GLN A 578 1.40 12.21 19.23
CA GLN A 578 1.74 10.79 19.40
C GLN A 578 2.54 10.52 20.68
N GLY A 579 3.03 11.57 21.35
CA GLY A 579 3.87 11.45 22.53
C GLY A 579 5.35 11.19 22.21
N GLU A 580 6.19 11.28 23.26
CA GLU A 580 7.65 11.18 23.14
C GLU A 580 8.14 9.77 22.85
N ARG A 581 7.40 8.75 23.30
CA ARG A 581 7.74 7.33 23.12
C ARG A 581 7.32 6.77 21.76
N HIS A 582 6.73 7.56 20.87
CA HIS A 582 6.34 7.05 19.56
C HIS A 582 7.58 6.88 18.66
N PRO A 583 7.74 5.75 17.92
CA PRO A 583 8.87 5.50 17.02
C PRO A 583 9.21 6.68 16.09
N ASP A 584 8.20 7.27 15.46
CA ASP A 584 8.40 8.43 14.57
C ASP A 584 8.93 9.67 15.32
N THR A 585 8.54 9.88 16.58
CA THR A 585 9.02 11.01 17.40
C THR A 585 10.49 10.84 17.76
N ILE A 586 10.92 9.61 18.06
CA ILE A 586 12.32 9.28 18.32
C ILE A 586 13.13 9.47 17.04
N GLY A 587 12.63 8.97 15.92
CA GLY A 587 13.23 9.20 14.61
C GLY A 587 13.31 10.68 14.23
N ASP A 588 12.32 11.50 14.61
CA ASP A 588 12.35 12.96 14.41
C ASP A 588 13.41 13.65 15.28
N SER A 589 13.63 13.14 16.51
CA SER A 589 14.66 13.63 17.43
C SER A 589 16.06 13.32 16.91
N CYS A 590 16.25 12.12 16.35
CA CYS A 590 17.49 11.71 15.69
C CYS A 590 17.86 12.65 14.51
N VAL A 591 16.89 12.94 13.63
CA VAL A 591 17.11 13.88 12.52
C VAL A 591 17.44 15.29 13.00
N LEU A 592 16.79 15.76 14.08
CA LEU A 592 17.12 17.07 14.65
C LEU A 592 18.54 17.09 15.26
N GLY A 593 18.95 16.01 15.92
CA GLY A 593 20.32 15.82 16.43
C GLY A 593 21.36 15.90 15.32
N LEU A 594 21.13 15.21 14.20
CA LEU A 594 21.98 15.30 12.99
C LEU A 594 22.09 16.75 12.48
N ILE A 595 20.97 17.48 12.41
CA ILE A 595 20.97 18.88 11.98
C ILE A 595 21.73 19.77 12.96
N TYR A 596 21.56 19.58 14.27
CA TYR A 596 22.31 20.32 15.29
C TYR A 596 23.82 20.05 15.23
N GLN A 597 24.21 18.80 14.98
CA GLN A 597 25.60 18.42 14.77
C GLN A 597 26.20 19.20 13.57
N SER A 598 25.52 19.22 12.43
CA SER A 598 25.95 19.95 11.22
C SER A 598 25.95 21.47 11.39
N LEU A 599 25.14 22.01 12.31
CA LEU A 599 25.15 23.41 12.73
C LEU A 599 26.23 23.74 13.78
N GLY A 600 26.99 22.75 14.26
CA GLY A 600 28.00 22.92 15.30
C GLY A 600 27.43 23.10 16.71
N ARG A 601 26.12 22.87 16.92
CA ARG A 601 25.45 22.87 18.24
C ARG A 601 25.65 21.51 18.90
N LEU A 602 26.90 21.19 19.23
CA LEU A 602 27.30 19.82 19.60
C LEU A 602 26.69 19.34 20.92
N ASP A 603 26.55 20.22 21.91
CA ASP A 603 25.94 19.87 23.21
C ASP A 603 24.44 19.59 23.05
N ASP A 604 23.71 20.46 22.31
CA ASP A 604 22.29 20.26 22.01
C ASP A 604 22.07 18.96 21.20
N ALA A 605 22.99 18.66 20.27
CA ALA A 605 22.97 17.41 19.49
C ALA A 605 23.18 16.19 20.38
N ALA A 606 24.16 16.23 21.29
CA ALA A 606 24.44 15.13 22.21
C ALA A 606 23.25 14.87 23.14
N GLU A 607 22.67 15.92 23.74
CA GLU A 607 21.51 15.80 24.65
C GLU A 607 20.32 15.12 23.96
N ILE A 608 19.90 15.63 22.79
CA ILE A 608 18.73 15.08 22.09
C ILE A 608 18.97 13.65 21.56
N LEU A 609 20.21 13.33 21.16
CA LEU A 609 20.56 11.99 20.67
C LEU A 609 20.69 10.98 21.80
N GLU A 610 21.24 11.37 22.96
CA GLU A 610 21.28 10.51 24.16
C GLU A 610 19.86 10.19 24.63
N ASP A 611 18.97 11.19 24.70
CA ASP A 611 17.56 10.99 25.05
C ASP A 611 16.83 10.09 24.05
N ALA A 612 17.02 10.31 22.74
CA ALA A 612 16.42 9.50 21.69
C ALA A 612 16.92 8.05 21.73
N LEU A 613 18.23 7.84 21.93
CA LEU A 613 18.82 6.50 22.02
C LEU A 613 18.33 5.76 23.26
N ASN A 614 18.19 6.43 24.41
CA ASN A 614 17.62 5.82 25.62
C ASN A 614 16.17 5.37 25.40
N LEU A 615 15.33 6.23 24.80
CA LEU A 615 13.95 5.87 24.45
C LEU A 615 13.89 4.74 23.42
N SER A 616 14.80 4.74 22.45
CA SER A 616 14.90 3.67 21.44
C SER A 616 15.25 2.33 22.10
N ASN A 617 16.26 2.30 22.98
CA ASN A 617 16.67 1.11 23.70
C ASN A 617 15.55 0.57 24.61
N ASP A 618 14.80 1.45 25.27
CA ASP A 618 13.67 1.07 26.13
C ASP A 618 12.50 0.43 25.35
N ILE A 619 12.35 0.75 24.05
CA ILE A 619 11.23 0.30 23.22
C ILE A 619 11.62 -0.90 22.36
N PHE A 620 12.74 -0.80 21.65
CA PHE A 620 13.16 -1.78 20.66
C PHE A 620 14.23 -2.73 21.17
N GLY A 621 14.87 -2.40 22.30
CA GLY A 621 16.09 -3.06 22.75
C GLY A 621 17.35 -2.39 22.20
N ASP A 622 18.47 -2.70 22.86
CA ASP A 622 19.78 -2.10 22.59
C ASP A 622 20.54 -2.75 21.44
N GLU A 623 20.01 -3.85 20.89
CA GLU A 623 20.50 -4.55 19.69
C GLU A 623 19.64 -4.26 18.44
N HIS A 624 18.67 -3.35 18.52
CA HIS A 624 17.81 -3.03 17.38
C HIS A 624 18.55 -2.15 16.34
N PRO A 625 18.38 -2.39 15.03
CA PRO A 625 19.06 -1.61 13.99
C PRO A 625 18.79 -0.10 14.03
N ASP A 626 17.56 0.33 14.32
CA ASP A 626 17.25 1.77 14.46
C ASP A 626 18.04 2.44 15.60
N SER A 627 18.30 1.70 16.69
CA SER A 627 19.15 2.18 17.79
C SER A 627 20.60 2.32 17.33
N ALA A 628 21.09 1.39 16.49
CA ALA A 628 22.44 1.44 15.91
C ALA A 628 22.64 2.72 15.07
N THR A 629 21.70 3.09 14.20
CA THR A 629 21.80 4.34 13.41
C THR A 629 21.93 5.58 14.31
N MET A 630 21.19 5.62 15.43
CA MET A 630 21.33 6.70 16.42
C MET A 630 22.70 6.67 17.10
N MET A 631 23.24 5.48 17.41
CA MET A 631 24.59 5.32 17.96
C MET A 631 25.66 5.89 17.02
N VAL A 632 25.55 5.70 15.70
CA VAL A 632 26.48 6.30 14.72
C VAL A 632 26.47 7.83 14.83
N ILE A 633 25.30 8.46 14.77
CA ILE A 633 25.19 9.92 14.78
C ILE A 633 25.67 10.49 16.13
N LEU A 634 25.33 9.83 17.24
CA LEU A 634 25.82 10.20 18.57
C LEU A 634 27.34 10.05 18.68
N ALA A 635 27.92 8.96 18.17
CA ALA A 635 29.35 8.74 18.16
C ALA A 635 30.10 9.79 17.32
N LEU A 636 29.56 10.15 16.15
CA LEU A 636 30.12 11.23 15.32
C LEU A 636 29.99 12.60 16.01
N THR A 637 29.01 12.78 16.90
CA THR A 637 28.87 13.99 17.73
C THR A 637 29.90 13.98 18.86
N PHE A 638 30.08 12.86 19.56
CA PHE A 638 31.13 12.65 20.56
C PHE A 638 32.54 12.83 19.98
N ARG A 639 32.75 12.42 18.73
CA ARG A 639 33.99 12.70 17.99
C ARG A 639 34.29 14.19 17.96
N SER A 640 33.30 15.01 17.59
CA SER A 640 33.43 16.47 17.51
C SER A 640 33.61 17.11 18.90
N LEU A 641 33.01 16.52 19.95
CA LEU A 641 33.22 16.89 21.35
C LEU A 641 34.54 16.37 21.95
N ARG A 642 35.37 15.67 21.16
CA ARG A 642 36.63 15.02 21.61
C ARG A 642 36.46 13.92 22.66
N ARG A 643 35.26 13.32 22.77
CA ARG A 643 34.95 12.13 23.59
C ARG A 643 35.24 10.84 22.80
N TRP A 644 36.49 10.63 22.38
CA TRP A 644 36.85 9.59 21.41
C TRP A 644 36.64 8.15 21.90
N SER A 645 36.83 7.88 23.20
CA SER A 645 36.59 6.56 23.79
C SER A 645 35.11 6.16 23.76
N ASP A 646 34.23 7.11 24.06
CA ASP A 646 32.78 6.90 24.06
C ASP A 646 32.30 6.68 22.62
N ALA A 647 32.84 7.47 21.68
CA ALA A 647 32.56 7.32 20.25
C ALA A 647 33.01 5.96 19.70
N GLU A 648 34.20 5.47 20.08
CA GLU A 648 34.69 4.14 19.68
C GLU A 648 33.73 3.06 20.15
N THR A 649 33.35 3.10 21.44
CA THR A 649 32.46 2.10 22.05
C THR A 649 31.11 2.02 21.31
N LEU A 650 30.51 3.18 21.02
CA LEU A 650 29.25 3.26 20.30
C LEU A 650 29.37 2.76 18.85
N LEU A 651 30.42 3.14 18.12
CA LEU A 651 30.62 2.71 16.74
C LEU A 651 30.92 1.23 16.63
N THR A 652 31.71 0.65 17.54
CA THR A 652 31.97 -0.80 17.55
C THR A 652 30.68 -1.58 17.79
N LYS A 653 29.84 -1.14 18.75
CA LYS A 653 28.54 -1.76 19.00
C LYS A 653 27.62 -1.62 17.78
N SER A 654 27.46 -0.41 17.27
CA SER A 654 26.62 -0.13 16.09
C SER A 654 27.04 -0.94 14.87
N LEU A 655 28.34 -1.04 14.60
CA LEU A 655 28.85 -1.77 13.44
C LEU A 655 28.56 -3.27 13.55
N SER A 656 28.64 -3.85 14.76
CA SER A 656 28.27 -5.25 14.98
C SER A 656 26.80 -5.49 14.65
N ILE A 657 25.91 -4.65 15.18
CA ILE A 657 24.46 -4.75 14.96
C ILE A 657 24.12 -4.58 13.47
N MET A 658 24.69 -3.57 12.82
CA MET A 658 24.42 -3.28 11.40
C MET A 658 24.94 -4.37 10.47
N LYS A 659 26.13 -4.94 10.72
CA LYS A 659 26.65 -6.05 9.92
C LYS A 659 25.77 -7.30 10.03
N GLU A 660 25.20 -7.55 11.20
CA GLU A 660 24.26 -8.66 11.39
C GLU A 660 22.91 -8.41 10.71
N ALA A 661 22.40 -7.18 10.79
CA ALA A 661 21.08 -6.83 10.26
C ALA A 661 21.04 -6.58 8.76
N TYR A 662 22.03 -5.86 8.22
CA TYR A 662 22.03 -5.34 6.86
C TYR A 662 23.20 -5.86 6.00
N GLY A 663 24.19 -6.50 6.63
CA GLY A 663 25.41 -6.92 5.96
C GLY A 663 26.34 -5.76 5.61
N ASP A 664 27.47 -6.07 4.98
CA ASP A 664 28.54 -5.10 4.71
C ASP A 664 28.21 -4.11 3.58
N ARG A 665 27.17 -4.37 2.79
CA ARG A 665 26.85 -3.61 1.56
C ARG A 665 25.83 -2.50 1.77
N ASP A 666 25.30 -2.34 2.98
CA ASP A 666 24.37 -1.27 3.29
C ASP A 666 25.10 0.08 3.51
N LEU A 667 24.47 1.18 3.11
CA LEU A 667 25.06 2.51 3.18
C LEU A 667 25.27 3.00 4.62
N ASP A 668 24.39 2.65 5.54
CA ASP A 668 24.50 3.04 6.95
C ASP A 668 25.64 2.24 7.62
N THR A 669 25.79 0.95 7.25
CA THR A 669 26.93 0.12 7.66
C THR A 669 28.27 0.72 7.19
N ILE A 670 28.34 1.17 5.94
CA ILE A 670 29.54 1.81 5.38
C ILE A 670 29.88 3.12 6.10
N GLU A 671 28.86 3.90 6.49
CA GLU A 671 29.05 5.12 7.28
C GLU A 671 29.59 4.80 8.69
N ALA A 672 29.10 3.74 9.33
CA ALA A 672 29.65 3.25 10.60
C ALA A 672 31.11 2.81 10.48
N ILE A 673 31.50 2.09 9.41
CA ILE A 673 32.90 1.72 9.13
C ILE A 673 33.76 2.98 8.97
N SER A 674 33.30 3.96 8.19
CA SER A 674 34.00 5.24 7.99
C SER A 674 34.17 6.01 9.30
N GLY A 675 33.11 6.05 10.12
CA GLY A 675 33.13 6.68 11.44
C GLY A 675 34.16 6.03 12.37
N LEU A 676 34.20 4.69 12.42
CA LEU A 676 35.16 3.95 13.24
C LEU A 676 36.60 4.18 12.78
N ALA A 677 36.86 4.18 11.47
CA ALA A 677 38.16 4.53 10.91
C ALA A 677 38.61 5.94 11.31
N SER A 678 37.68 6.91 11.30
CA SER A 678 37.94 8.28 11.75
C SER A 678 38.32 8.35 13.22
N ILE A 679 37.65 7.60 14.10
CA ILE A 679 37.96 7.54 15.54
C ILE A 679 39.31 6.87 15.80
N LEU A 680 39.58 5.72 15.19
CA LEU A 680 40.85 5.01 15.34
C LEU A 680 42.04 5.87 14.89
N ARG A 681 41.86 6.65 13.80
CA ARG A 681 42.84 7.64 13.36
C ARG A 681 43.10 8.71 14.42
N LEU A 682 42.06 9.27 15.04
CA LEU A 682 42.20 10.26 16.11
C LEU A 682 42.87 9.70 17.37
N LEU A 683 42.63 8.41 17.67
CA LEU A 683 43.30 7.64 18.74
C LEU A 683 44.73 7.20 18.38
N LYS A 684 45.23 7.53 17.19
CA LYS A 684 46.56 7.17 16.67
C LYS A 684 46.80 5.66 16.47
N ARG A 685 45.72 4.88 16.32
CA ARG A 685 45.74 3.46 15.93
C ARG A 685 45.62 3.33 14.41
N LEU A 686 46.64 3.81 13.70
CA LEU A 686 46.61 3.96 12.24
C LEU A 686 46.62 2.61 11.49
N ASP A 687 47.20 1.59 12.10
CA ASP A 687 47.23 0.21 11.62
C ASP A 687 45.84 -0.42 11.55
N GLU A 688 44.94 -0.04 12.46
CA GLU A 688 43.54 -0.46 12.45
C GLU A 688 42.65 0.47 11.61
N ALA A 689 42.99 1.76 11.53
CA ALA A 689 42.21 2.76 10.80
C ALA A 689 42.32 2.62 9.27
N GLU A 690 43.51 2.34 8.74
CA GLU A 690 43.76 2.22 7.30
C GLU A 690 42.89 1.16 6.60
N PRO A 691 42.84 -0.12 7.05
CA PRO A 691 42.04 -1.13 6.37
C PRO A 691 40.55 -0.78 6.34
N LEU A 692 40.00 -0.24 7.43
CA LEU A 692 38.60 0.17 7.49
C LEU A 692 38.30 1.37 6.58
N ALA A 693 39.22 2.34 6.48
CA ALA A 693 39.06 3.47 5.57
C ALA A 693 39.09 3.03 4.10
N ILE A 694 39.94 2.06 3.75
CA ILE A 694 39.99 1.45 2.41
C ILE A 694 38.70 0.68 2.12
N GLU A 695 38.25 -0.14 3.08
CA GLU A 695 37.01 -0.93 2.97
C GLU A 695 35.80 -0.02 2.72
N SER A 696 35.61 1.00 3.56
CA SER A 696 34.49 1.96 3.41
C SER A 696 34.54 2.70 2.07
N GLN A 697 35.72 3.13 1.62
CA GLN A 697 35.89 3.83 0.34
C GLN A 697 35.61 2.91 -0.86
N SER A 698 36.07 1.65 -0.80
CA SER A 698 35.87 0.67 -1.87
C SER A 698 34.39 0.30 -1.99
N LEU A 699 33.74 -0.05 -0.87
CA LEU A 699 32.34 -0.45 -0.84
C LEU A 699 31.43 0.70 -1.29
N SER A 700 31.62 1.91 -0.75
CA SER A 700 30.84 3.08 -1.18
C SER A 700 30.99 3.40 -2.67
N THR A 701 32.20 3.22 -3.23
CA THR A 701 32.45 3.40 -4.68
C THR A 701 31.70 2.38 -5.52
N GLU A 702 31.65 1.11 -5.09
CA GLU A 702 30.94 0.05 -5.80
C GLU A 702 29.43 0.26 -5.78
N ILE A 703 28.87 0.61 -4.63
CA ILE A 703 27.43 0.65 -4.38
C ILE A 703 26.80 1.97 -4.83
N ALA A 704 27.38 3.09 -4.39
CA ALA A 704 26.81 4.42 -4.64
C ALA A 704 27.50 5.16 -5.80
N GLY A 705 28.62 4.65 -6.29
CA GLY A 705 29.44 5.31 -7.29
C GLY A 705 30.35 6.40 -6.72
N THR A 706 31.20 6.97 -7.59
CA THR A 706 32.26 7.89 -7.19
C THR A 706 31.80 9.31 -6.85
N ARG A 707 30.59 9.70 -7.26
CA ARG A 707 30.04 11.06 -7.08
C ARG A 707 29.12 11.16 -5.85
N HIS A 708 28.78 10.04 -5.21
CA HIS A 708 27.89 10.06 -4.07
C HIS A 708 28.52 10.70 -2.83
N SER A 709 27.71 11.38 -2.00
CA SER A 709 28.24 12.10 -0.84
C SER A 709 28.95 11.18 0.15
N ILE A 710 28.44 9.96 0.40
CA ILE A 710 29.08 8.99 1.30
C ILE A 710 30.46 8.59 0.76
N THR A 711 30.57 8.29 -0.53
CA THR A 711 31.84 7.92 -1.18
C THR A 711 32.88 9.03 -1.12
N LEU A 712 32.44 10.28 -1.31
CA LEU A 712 33.31 11.45 -1.19
C LEU A 712 33.78 11.65 0.25
N MET A 713 32.91 11.44 1.24
CA MET A 713 33.30 11.52 2.65
C MET A 713 34.21 10.35 3.07
N ALA A 714 33.99 9.14 2.59
CA ALA A 714 34.88 8.00 2.81
C ALA A 714 36.26 8.23 2.17
N SER A 715 36.29 8.79 0.95
CA SER A 715 37.54 9.20 0.27
C SER A 715 38.30 10.28 1.07
N HIS A 716 37.57 11.24 1.64
CA HIS A 716 38.15 12.24 2.53
C HIS A 716 38.74 11.64 3.82
N GLU A 717 38.04 10.71 4.47
CA GLU A 717 38.56 10.05 5.68
C GLU A 717 39.78 9.17 5.34
N LEU A 718 39.79 8.46 4.21
CA LEU A 718 40.98 7.73 3.73
C LEU A 718 42.15 8.68 3.45
N ALA A 719 41.92 9.83 2.82
CA ALA A 719 42.96 10.84 2.62
C ALA A 719 43.53 11.37 3.96
N ALA A 720 42.68 11.50 4.99
CA ALA A 720 43.11 11.89 6.33
C ALA A 720 43.99 10.83 6.99
N VAL A 721 43.66 9.54 6.83
CA VAL A 721 44.50 8.43 7.32
C VAL A 721 45.85 8.41 6.59
N LEU A 722 45.85 8.53 5.27
CA LEU A 722 47.08 8.58 4.46
C LEU A 722 47.97 9.76 4.82
N HIS A 723 47.37 10.92 5.11
CA HIS A 723 48.09 12.10 5.61
C HIS A 723 48.78 11.79 6.95
N ASP A 724 48.07 11.20 7.91
CA ASP A 724 48.61 10.88 9.24
C ASP A 724 49.66 9.74 9.20
N LEU A 725 49.62 8.88 8.17
CA LEU A 725 50.66 7.89 7.85
C LEU A 725 51.89 8.50 7.15
N GLY A 726 51.84 9.77 6.75
CA GLY A 726 52.92 10.46 6.03
C GLY A 726 52.97 10.18 4.52
N ARG A 727 51.95 9.52 3.94
CA ARG A 727 51.82 9.27 2.49
C ARG A 727 51.21 10.49 1.77
N LEU A 728 51.93 11.61 1.85
CA LEU A 728 51.41 12.94 1.49
C LEU A 728 50.99 13.09 0.01
N GLU A 729 51.69 12.46 -0.93
CA GLU A 729 51.35 12.53 -2.37
C GLU A 729 50.03 11.79 -2.68
N GLU A 730 49.83 10.63 -2.07
CA GLU A 730 48.60 9.86 -2.21
C GLU A 730 47.41 10.58 -1.55
N ALA A 731 47.62 11.10 -0.33
CA ALA A 731 46.63 11.90 0.38
C ALA A 731 46.22 13.14 -0.44
N GLN A 732 47.18 13.86 -1.02
CA GLN A 732 46.91 15.01 -1.88
C GLN A 732 46.09 14.61 -3.10
N THR A 733 46.53 13.59 -3.85
CA THR A 733 45.87 13.19 -5.09
C THR A 733 44.42 12.80 -4.84
N LEU A 734 44.16 12.03 -3.78
CA LEU A 734 42.82 11.63 -3.39
C LEU A 734 41.98 12.83 -2.93
N GLN A 735 42.55 13.72 -2.13
CA GLN A 735 41.82 14.86 -1.56
C GLN A 735 41.52 15.94 -2.60
N GLU A 736 42.41 16.22 -3.55
CA GLU A 736 42.16 17.14 -4.67
C GLU A 736 41.06 16.62 -5.59
N LYS A 737 41.08 15.32 -5.90
CA LYS A 737 40.01 14.67 -6.66
C LYS A 737 38.67 14.78 -5.92
N THR A 738 38.67 14.46 -4.62
CA THR A 738 37.49 14.56 -3.76
C THR A 738 36.95 15.99 -3.72
N PHE A 739 37.83 16.99 -3.60
CA PHE A 739 37.47 18.41 -3.64
C PHE A 739 36.83 18.83 -4.97
N GLY A 740 37.43 18.44 -6.10
CA GLY A 740 36.87 18.72 -7.42
C GLY A 740 35.45 18.17 -7.57
N THR A 741 35.25 16.90 -7.21
CA THR A 741 33.94 16.25 -7.35
C THR A 741 32.91 16.79 -6.34
N ILE A 742 33.26 16.99 -5.07
CA ILE A 742 32.30 17.48 -4.07
C ILE A 742 31.87 18.93 -4.35
N LYS A 743 32.77 19.75 -4.89
CA LYS A 743 32.47 21.11 -5.34
C LYS A 743 31.48 21.13 -6.52
N GLU A 744 31.60 20.18 -7.45
CA GLU A 744 30.64 20.03 -8.55
C GLU A 744 29.25 19.59 -8.06
N GLU A 745 29.19 18.63 -7.13
CA GLU A 745 27.94 18.03 -6.68
C GLU A 745 27.16 18.89 -5.68
N LEU A 746 27.84 19.38 -4.63
CA LEU A 746 27.21 20.10 -3.51
C LEU A 746 27.42 21.61 -3.57
N GLY A 747 28.35 22.07 -4.40
CA GLY A 747 28.76 23.47 -4.47
C GLY A 747 29.87 23.82 -3.49
N GLU A 748 30.46 25.00 -3.72
CA GLU A 748 31.56 25.55 -2.90
C GLU A 748 31.07 26.00 -1.51
N HIS A 749 29.85 26.52 -1.44
CA HIS A 749 29.20 26.96 -0.20
C HIS A 749 28.43 25.82 0.48
N HIS A 750 29.10 24.68 0.70
CA HIS A 750 28.53 23.54 1.42
C HIS A 750 29.45 23.09 2.56
N PHE A 751 28.88 22.76 3.73
CA PHE A 751 29.66 22.43 4.94
C PHE A 751 30.55 21.19 4.80
N LYS A 752 30.18 20.24 3.93
CA LYS A 752 31.04 19.10 3.57
C LYS A 752 32.21 19.53 2.67
N THR A 753 31.99 20.46 1.74
CA THR A 753 33.04 21.00 0.86
C THR A 753 34.09 21.76 1.67
N THR A 754 33.67 22.58 2.62
CA THR A 754 34.60 23.29 3.53
C THR A 754 35.42 22.32 4.39
N LYS A 755 34.82 21.22 4.88
CA LYS A 755 35.55 20.15 5.60
C LYS A 755 36.64 19.51 4.72
N VAL A 756 36.33 19.25 3.46
CA VAL A 756 37.30 18.72 2.47
C VAL A 756 38.43 19.72 2.21
N MET A 757 38.12 21.02 2.09
CA MET A 757 39.11 22.07 1.91
C MET A 757 40.05 22.23 3.12
N LEU A 758 39.55 22.08 4.35
CA LEU A 758 40.37 22.16 5.57
C LEU A 758 41.45 21.07 5.59
N LEU A 759 41.10 19.83 5.24
CA LEU A 759 42.09 18.75 5.15
C LEU A 759 43.08 19.00 4.00
N LEU A 760 42.62 19.52 2.85
CA LEU A 760 43.52 19.87 1.76
C LEU A 760 44.55 20.94 2.17
N ALA A 761 44.12 21.95 2.92
CA ALA A 761 45.02 22.95 3.49
C ALA A 761 46.04 22.33 4.47
N ARG A 762 45.61 21.38 5.32
CA ARG A 762 46.53 20.63 6.19
C ARG A 762 47.56 19.83 5.39
N ILE A 763 47.15 19.15 4.31
CA ILE A 763 48.06 18.39 3.45
C ILE A 763 49.10 19.32 2.80
N TYR A 764 48.68 20.47 2.26
CA TYR A 764 49.60 21.45 1.69
C TYR A 764 50.55 22.05 2.73
N ALA A 765 50.06 22.32 3.95
CA ALA A 765 50.90 22.74 5.07
C ALA A 765 51.99 21.69 5.38
N SER A 766 51.62 20.40 5.47
CA SER A 766 52.56 19.30 5.69
C SER A 766 53.58 19.12 4.56
N GLN A 767 53.25 19.56 3.34
CA GLN A 767 54.15 19.58 2.18
C GLN A 767 55.01 20.85 2.06
N ARG A 768 54.93 21.79 3.01
CA ARG A 768 55.60 23.11 2.95
C ARG A 768 55.15 23.96 1.76
N ARG A 769 53.85 23.95 1.48
CA ARG A 769 53.17 24.81 0.49
C ARG A 769 52.30 25.82 1.22
N GLU A 770 52.92 26.65 2.07
CA GLU A 770 52.23 27.51 3.03
C GLU A 770 51.31 28.53 2.34
N ARG A 771 51.74 29.09 1.21
CA ARG A 771 50.92 30.05 0.45
C ARG A 771 49.61 29.44 -0.03
N GLU A 772 49.69 28.24 -0.61
CA GLU A 772 48.50 27.55 -1.14
C GLU A 772 47.58 27.11 0.00
N ALA A 773 48.15 26.66 1.12
CA ALA A 773 47.38 26.37 2.32
C ALA A 773 46.66 27.63 2.85
N LEU A 774 47.35 28.76 2.92
CA LEU A 774 46.79 30.02 3.41
C LEU A 774 45.70 30.60 2.48
N ASP A 775 45.87 30.45 1.17
CA ASP A 775 44.87 30.85 0.17
C ASP A 775 43.57 30.04 0.37
N ILE A 776 43.69 28.71 0.52
CA ILE A 776 42.54 27.84 0.83
C ILE A 776 41.89 28.26 2.16
N LEU A 777 42.67 28.43 3.23
CA LEU A 777 42.13 28.78 4.54
C LEU A 777 41.47 30.16 4.56
N THR A 778 41.92 31.11 3.74
CA THR A 778 41.30 32.44 3.62
C THR A 778 39.94 32.34 2.93
N SER A 779 39.85 31.55 1.87
CA SER A 779 38.57 31.27 1.20
C SER A 779 37.59 30.55 2.14
N VAL A 780 38.05 29.47 2.79
CA VAL A 780 37.25 28.65 3.71
C VAL A 780 36.78 29.45 4.92
N GLU A 781 37.62 30.31 5.51
CA GLU A 781 37.24 31.15 6.64
C GLU A 781 36.04 32.05 6.29
N SER A 782 36.11 32.71 5.12
CA SER A 782 35.02 33.56 4.63
C SER A 782 33.73 32.74 4.48
N ILE A 783 33.80 31.59 3.81
CA ILE A 783 32.65 30.73 3.55
C ILE A 783 32.02 30.21 4.86
N ILE A 784 32.83 29.72 5.80
CA ILE A 784 32.34 29.20 7.08
C ILE A 784 31.73 30.32 7.93
N SER A 785 32.38 31.48 8.00
CA SER A 785 31.89 32.60 8.81
C SER A 785 30.51 33.09 8.37
N GLU A 786 30.24 33.06 7.07
CA GLU A 786 28.94 33.42 6.48
C GLU A 786 27.89 32.32 6.66
N MET A 787 28.26 31.06 6.42
CA MET A 787 27.31 29.93 6.36
C MET A 787 26.99 29.33 7.74
N LEU A 788 28.02 29.14 8.58
CA LEU A 788 27.94 28.35 9.83
C LEU A 788 28.22 29.21 11.07
N GLY A 789 28.85 30.38 10.89
CA GLY A 789 29.20 31.30 11.96
C GLY A 789 30.56 31.00 12.61
N MET A 790 31.07 31.99 13.34
CA MET A 790 32.42 31.94 13.94
C MET A 790 32.56 30.99 15.14
N SER A 791 31.44 30.55 15.74
CA SER A 791 31.44 29.56 16.82
C SER A 791 31.45 28.12 16.32
N HIS A 792 31.35 27.91 15.01
CA HIS A 792 31.28 26.57 14.44
C HIS A 792 32.63 25.82 14.58
N PRO A 793 32.64 24.50 14.86
CA PRO A 793 33.87 23.72 14.99
C PRO A 793 34.83 23.85 13.79
N GLN A 794 34.30 23.90 12.57
CA GLN A 794 35.13 24.10 11.37
C GLN A 794 35.80 25.49 11.30
N TYR A 795 35.16 26.54 11.86
CA TYR A 795 35.79 27.86 11.93
C TYR A 795 36.98 27.82 12.90
N LEU A 796 36.78 27.19 14.06
CA LEU A 796 37.83 27.01 15.05
C LEU A 796 39.00 26.18 14.48
N GLU A 797 38.71 25.09 13.77
CA GLU A 797 39.72 24.30 13.07
C GLU A 797 40.49 25.14 12.03
N CYS A 798 39.80 25.98 11.25
CA CYS A 798 40.45 26.89 10.31
C CYS A 798 41.44 27.83 11.02
N GLN A 799 41.06 28.39 12.19
CA GLN A 799 41.94 29.26 12.98
C GLN A 799 43.11 28.49 13.58
N GLU A 800 42.89 27.26 14.06
CA GLU A 800 43.96 26.39 14.56
C GLU A 800 45.03 26.14 13.49
N ILE A 801 44.63 25.76 12.27
CA ILE A 801 45.56 25.51 11.16
C ILE A 801 46.32 26.80 10.78
N LYS A 802 45.64 27.96 10.72
CA LYS A 802 46.30 29.24 10.47
C LYS A 802 47.34 29.57 11.55
N ALA A 803 47.01 29.36 12.82
CA ALA A 803 47.91 29.61 13.94
C ALA A 803 49.11 28.64 13.98
N GLU A 804 48.96 27.42 13.47
CA GLU A 804 50.06 26.47 13.28
C GLU A 804 51.01 26.94 12.16
N LEU A 805 50.48 27.35 11.01
CA LEU A 805 51.26 27.88 9.89
C LEU A 805 52.06 29.14 10.27
N GLN A 806 51.43 30.08 10.99
CA GLN A 806 52.10 31.30 11.46
C GLN A 806 53.23 31.02 12.45
N ARG A 807 53.10 29.96 13.27
CA ARG A 807 54.18 29.52 14.17
C ARG A 807 55.37 28.95 13.40
N ILE A 808 55.13 28.28 12.28
CA ILE A 808 56.18 27.75 11.40
C ILE A 808 56.92 28.90 10.69
N GLU A 809 56.20 29.87 10.11
CA GLU A 809 56.82 31.07 9.50
C GLU A 809 57.58 31.94 10.53
N GLY A 810 57.07 32.02 11.76
CA GLY A 810 57.73 32.71 12.89
C GLY A 810 59.03 32.05 13.36
N LEU A 811 59.19 30.73 13.16
CA LEU A 811 60.42 29.99 13.48
C LEU A 811 61.48 30.13 12.37
N GLU A 812 61.08 30.33 11.12
CA GLU A 812 61.99 30.60 9.99
C GLU A 812 62.51 32.05 9.96
N THR A 813 61.88 32.97 10.70
CA THR A 813 62.23 34.41 10.75
C THR A 813 63.18 34.80 11.90
N ILE A 814 63.91 33.84 12.49
CA ILE A 814 65.09 34.16 13.31
C ILE A 814 66.25 34.53 12.35
N PRO A 815 66.81 35.75 12.38
CA PRO A 815 67.84 36.14 11.42
C PRO A 815 69.10 35.29 11.61
N GLN A 816 69.52 34.58 10.55
CA GLN A 816 70.89 34.07 10.46
C GLN A 816 71.85 35.26 10.62
N GLY A 817 72.67 35.18 11.65
CA GLY A 817 73.59 36.22 12.06
C GLY A 817 74.56 36.62 10.95
N ARG A 818 74.71 37.94 10.82
CA ARG A 818 75.80 38.69 10.20
C ARG A 818 77.08 37.88 9.95
N GLU A 819 77.49 37.84 8.69
CA GLU A 819 78.90 37.72 8.33
C GLU A 819 79.72 38.81 9.04
N VAL A 820 80.77 38.42 9.75
CA VAL A 820 81.83 39.31 10.24
C VAL A 820 83.10 38.99 9.43
N PRO A 821 83.83 39.99 8.90
CA PRO A 821 85.05 39.77 8.11
C PRO A 821 86.28 39.44 9.00
N PRO A 822 87.40 38.99 8.43
CA PRO A 822 88.49 38.38 9.18
C PRO A 822 89.45 39.42 9.78
N GLY A 823 89.90 39.20 11.02
CA GLY A 823 91.07 39.88 11.58
C GLY A 823 91.06 40.04 13.10
N GLU A 824 92.12 39.52 13.73
CA GLU A 824 92.63 39.80 15.09
C GLU A 824 92.07 38.98 16.29
N GLN A 825 92.86 37.97 16.70
CA GLN A 825 93.01 37.51 18.09
C GLN A 825 93.71 38.60 18.94
N PRO A 826 93.76 38.58 20.31
CA PRO A 826 93.66 37.40 21.19
C PRO A 826 93.02 37.61 22.59
N GLU A 827 93.12 36.55 23.41
CA GLU A 827 93.11 36.49 24.88
C GLU A 827 91.79 36.36 25.67
N GLY A 828 91.75 35.31 26.51
CA GLY A 828 91.39 35.53 27.92
C GLY A 828 90.13 34.86 28.46
N SER A 829 90.33 33.66 29.01
CA SER A 829 89.85 33.25 30.36
C SER A 829 88.35 33.02 30.68
N LYS A 830 88.10 31.75 31.09
CA LYS A 830 87.38 31.26 32.28
C LYS A 830 85.84 31.26 32.32
N LEU A 831 85.33 30.01 32.33
CA LEU A 831 84.50 29.38 33.38
C LEU A 831 83.58 30.30 34.22
N GLN A 832 82.27 30.11 34.09
CA GLN A 832 81.46 29.33 35.04
C GLN A 832 80.14 28.89 34.43
#